data_AF-A0A1V6CQX6-F1
#
_entry.id   AF-A0A1V6CQX6-F1
#
_cell.length_a   1.000
_cell.length_b   1.000
_cell.length_c   1.000
_cell.angle_alpha   90.00
_cell.angle_beta   90.00
_cell.angle_gamma   90.00
#
_symmetry.space_group_name_H-M   'P 1'
#
loop_
_entity.id
_entity.type
_entity.pdbx_description
1 polymer ?
#
loop_
_entity_poly.entity_id
_entity_poly.type
_entity_poly.pdbx_seq_one_letter_code
_entity_poly.pdbx_strand_id
1 'polypeptide(L)'
;MKLKYAILTVGLIWITGGSFGQQANVNLDYNPQKNTEGLIPFSAAVNSPEVHDDHTVTFRLKAPDAQKVVLPTGAIYTTNNLGREPLPFTKGEDGIWTLTIGPLKPDMYAYHFNVDGVQIPDPGNTYAAFTAMPPYSELIVHGDGPAYYDARKVPHGTVTRHVYHSEVTKGERELYVYTPPGYTPEKKYPVLYLLGGSGELPSNWVFDGRANFIMDNLLAEGKALPMIIAIPNNQIIHRNHPQHTELTFDIFEKELRNHVIPLVDEAYSTIRSPKGRAISGLSMGGRHSMFIGFRSLDLFANFGILSAGDTNAETSLAQFLNDPKVNEKVDYLFVGQGTEEAKGFMGRRCLVLHQALEKHNIEHEYYVGGHGGHDWSTWRHLLYYRFLPNLWKETQQAGQVKAGGGLSPDPDFHIYLCIGQSNMEGAARAERQDSTVNPRFQVMAAVDCENLGRTKGNWYPAVPPLCRCRTNLGPADYFGRTMVENLPEKVRVGVIVVAIGGCKIELFDKDNYRSYVESSPGWLKGIVKEYDDNPYGRLVEMAKLAQKDGVIKGILLHQGESNTNDSLWTRKVKGVYDNLIKDLNLNPKNVPLLAGEVVHEDQGGVCAGMNKIIATLPQTLPNSYVISSAGCTDGWDNLHFNAAGYRELGKRYAEKMLSVLKLKK
;
A
#
# COMPACT_ATOMS: atom_id res chain seq x y z
N MET A 1 -35.90 34.00 -78.19
CA MET A 1 -35.55 33.13 -77.03
C MET A 1 -34.03 33.03 -76.94
N LYS A 2 -33.46 33.07 -75.73
CA LYS A 2 -32.02 33.02 -75.34
C LYS A 2 -31.29 34.37 -75.17
N LEU A 3 -31.75 35.04 -74.11
CA LEU A 3 -31.03 35.58 -72.94
C LEU A 3 -29.50 35.82 -73.01
N LYS A 4 -29.15 37.09 -72.76
CA LYS A 4 -27.88 37.62 -72.27
C LYS A 4 -27.60 37.14 -70.83
N TYR A 5 -26.33 37.02 -70.42
CA TYR A 5 -25.67 37.95 -69.48
C TYR A 5 -24.30 37.43 -69.03
N ALA A 6 -23.44 38.41 -68.73
CA ALA A 6 -22.04 38.31 -68.43
C ALA A 6 -21.72 37.48 -67.19
N ILE A 7 -20.64 36.70 -67.28
CA ILE A 7 -20.00 36.02 -66.16
C ILE A 7 -19.23 37.10 -65.39
N LEU A 8 -19.78 37.55 -64.27
CA LEU A 8 -19.09 38.37 -63.28
C LEU A 8 -18.28 37.41 -62.39
N THR A 9 -16.96 37.46 -62.51
CA THR A 9 -16.01 36.80 -61.62
C THR A 9 -16.10 37.46 -60.24
N VAL A 10 -16.89 36.89 -59.33
CA VAL A 10 -16.82 37.20 -57.90
C VAL A 10 -15.91 36.17 -57.27
N GLY A 11 -14.67 36.57 -56.99
CA GLY A 11 -13.77 35.83 -56.13
C GLY A 11 -14.35 35.79 -54.73
N LEU A 12 -14.98 34.68 -54.36
CA LEU A 12 -15.15 34.31 -52.96
C LEU A 12 -13.83 33.71 -52.49
N ILE A 13 -12.95 34.57 -51.98
CA ILE A 13 -11.90 34.14 -51.08
C ILE A 13 -12.62 33.68 -49.81
N TRP A 14 -12.92 32.38 -49.72
CA TRP A 14 -13.11 31.75 -48.42
C TRP A 14 -11.75 31.76 -47.73
N ILE A 15 -11.49 32.82 -46.96
CA ILE A 15 -10.54 32.73 -45.86
C ILE A 15 -11.25 31.83 -44.83
N THR A 16 -11.14 30.52 -45.01
CA THR A 16 -11.31 29.61 -43.89
C THR A 16 -10.18 29.95 -42.93
N GLY A 17 -10.46 30.81 -41.95
CA GLY A 17 -9.71 30.84 -40.71
C GLY A 17 -9.90 29.48 -40.04
N GLY A 18 -9.17 28.50 -40.55
CA GLY A 18 -9.15 27.16 -39.99
C GLY A 18 -8.43 27.27 -38.67
N SER A 19 -9.19 27.50 -37.60
CA SER A 19 -8.73 27.14 -36.26
C SER A 19 -8.45 25.65 -36.33
N PHE A 20 -7.17 25.27 -36.37
CA PHE A 20 -6.80 23.87 -36.23
C PHE A 20 -7.24 23.47 -34.82
N GLY A 21 -8.29 22.66 -34.74
CA GLY A 21 -8.81 22.19 -33.47
C GLY A 21 -8.09 20.91 -33.05
N GLN A 22 -7.73 20.77 -31.78
CA GLN A 22 -7.31 19.48 -31.25
C GLN A 22 -8.54 18.60 -31.16
N GLN A 23 -8.48 17.39 -31.71
CA GLN A 23 -9.44 16.38 -31.35
C GLN A 23 -9.08 15.89 -29.95
N ALA A 24 -9.89 16.26 -28.95
CA ALA A 24 -9.75 15.71 -27.61
C ALA A 24 -10.02 14.20 -27.65
N ASN A 25 -9.33 13.43 -26.79
CA ASN A 25 -9.55 11.98 -26.60
C ASN A 25 -9.19 11.07 -27.79
N VAL A 26 -8.19 11.40 -28.61
CA VAL A 26 -7.68 10.45 -29.64
C VAL A 26 -7.16 9.17 -29.00
N ASN A 27 -6.47 9.30 -27.86
CA ASN A 27 -6.08 8.22 -26.97
C ASN A 27 -6.64 8.50 -25.57
N LEU A 28 -6.63 7.49 -24.70
CA LEU A 28 -6.71 7.71 -23.24
C LEU A 28 -5.38 8.30 -22.77
N ASP A 29 -5.18 9.58 -23.10
CA ASP A 29 -4.00 10.31 -22.66
C ASP A 29 -4.04 10.48 -21.15
N TYR A 30 -2.92 10.21 -20.49
CA TYR A 30 -2.80 10.51 -19.08
C TYR A 30 -2.69 12.02 -18.88
N ASN A 31 -2.11 12.79 -19.80
CA ASN A 31 -1.99 14.25 -19.67
C ASN A 31 -2.81 15.04 -20.71
N PRO A 32 -4.15 14.95 -20.67
CA PRO A 32 -5.00 15.40 -21.78
C PRO A 32 -5.11 16.92 -21.92
N GLN A 33 -4.63 17.70 -20.95
CA GLN A 33 -4.70 19.17 -20.94
C GLN A 33 -3.34 19.84 -21.20
N LYS A 34 -2.32 19.03 -21.52
CA LYS A 34 -1.04 19.54 -22.03
C LYS A 34 -1.16 19.82 -23.53
N ASN A 35 -1.16 21.10 -23.89
CA ASN A 35 -1.34 21.52 -25.28
C ASN A 35 0.01 21.64 -26.02
N THR A 36 0.52 20.53 -26.51
CA THR A 36 1.82 20.50 -27.22
C THR A 36 1.79 21.11 -28.62
N GLU A 37 0.61 21.30 -29.19
CA GLU A 37 0.42 21.77 -30.58
C GLU A 37 -0.20 23.17 -30.68
N GLY A 38 -0.52 23.80 -29.54
CA GLY A 38 -1.15 25.13 -29.49
C GLY A 38 -2.58 25.16 -30.05
N LEU A 39 -3.29 24.04 -30.00
CA LEU A 39 -4.60 23.86 -30.62
C LEU A 39 -5.74 24.16 -29.63
N ILE A 40 -6.90 24.59 -30.14
CA ILE A 40 -8.12 24.78 -29.34
C ILE A 40 -8.97 23.50 -29.42
N PRO A 41 -9.54 22.97 -28.33
CA PRO A 41 -10.41 21.80 -28.40
C PRO A 41 -11.55 22.01 -29.41
N PHE A 42 -11.90 20.96 -30.16
CA PHE A 42 -12.98 21.05 -31.15
C PHE A 42 -14.29 21.60 -30.53
N SER A 43 -14.89 22.59 -31.19
CA SER A 43 -16.07 23.34 -30.72
C SER A 43 -15.89 24.23 -29.48
N ALA A 44 -14.70 24.30 -28.87
CA ALA A 44 -14.42 25.25 -27.79
C ALA A 44 -14.06 26.64 -28.35
N ALA A 45 -14.36 27.69 -27.59
CA ALA A 45 -14.00 29.07 -27.94
C ALA A 45 -12.54 29.41 -27.60
N VAL A 46 -11.96 28.72 -26.62
CA VAL A 46 -10.62 28.93 -26.07
C VAL A 46 -10.06 27.59 -25.57
N ASN A 47 -8.73 27.48 -25.49
CA ASN A 47 -8.08 26.37 -24.79
C ASN A 47 -8.15 26.61 -23.27
N SER A 48 -8.92 25.79 -22.55
CA SER A 48 -9.07 25.83 -21.09
C SER A 48 -9.48 24.46 -20.52
N PRO A 49 -8.84 23.98 -19.44
CA PRO A 49 -7.63 24.52 -18.85
C PRO A 49 -6.40 24.13 -19.69
N GLU A 50 -5.35 24.93 -19.65
CA GLU A 50 -4.05 24.60 -20.23
C GLU A 50 -3.04 24.32 -19.11
N VAL A 51 -2.46 23.11 -19.11
CA VAL A 51 -1.45 22.70 -18.14
C VAL A 51 -0.06 22.83 -18.76
N HIS A 52 0.82 23.60 -18.12
CA HIS A 52 2.18 23.88 -18.57
C HIS A 52 3.20 22.90 -17.99
N ASP A 53 4.39 22.85 -18.59
CA ASP A 53 5.49 21.96 -18.17
C ASP A 53 5.96 22.19 -16.72
N ASP A 54 5.81 23.41 -16.20
CA ASP A 54 6.14 23.77 -14.82
C ASP A 54 4.97 23.54 -13.84
N HIS A 55 3.94 22.83 -14.28
CA HIS A 55 2.68 22.58 -13.57
C HIS A 55 1.88 23.83 -13.20
N THR A 56 2.16 24.99 -13.80
CA THR A 56 1.21 26.10 -13.80
C THR A 56 0.03 25.76 -14.71
N VAL A 57 -1.13 26.33 -14.39
CA VAL A 57 -2.38 26.08 -15.11
C VAL A 57 -3.02 27.40 -15.48
N THR A 58 -3.32 27.58 -16.77
CA THR A 58 -4.06 28.73 -17.28
C THR A 58 -5.49 28.35 -17.62
N PHE A 59 -6.45 28.98 -16.93
CA PHE A 59 -7.87 28.90 -17.22
C PHE A 59 -8.29 30.07 -18.09
N ARG A 60 -9.19 29.83 -19.04
CA ARG A 60 -9.73 30.85 -19.94
C ARG A 60 -11.23 30.70 -20.15
N LEU A 61 -11.95 31.83 -20.21
CA LEU A 61 -13.38 31.85 -20.53
C LEU A 61 -13.71 33.05 -21.41
N LYS A 62 -14.29 32.80 -22.59
CA LYS A 62 -14.82 33.88 -23.44
C LYS A 62 -16.22 34.29 -22.96
N ALA A 63 -16.30 35.44 -22.29
CA ALA A 63 -17.54 35.97 -21.73
C ALA A 63 -17.52 37.52 -21.78
N PRO A 64 -17.74 38.12 -22.96
CA PRO A 64 -17.51 39.55 -23.19
C PRO A 64 -18.43 40.46 -22.38
N ASP A 65 -19.63 39.99 -21.99
CA ASP A 65 -20.60 40.79 -21.23
C ASP A 65 -20.55 40.51 -19.71
N ALA A 66 -19.80 39.49 -19.28
CA ALA A 66 -19.66 39.18 -17.87
C ALA A 66 -19.00 40.35 -17.12
N GLN A 67 -19.37 40.53 -15.85
CA GLN A 67 -18.82 41.57 -14.98
C GLN A 67 -17.80 41.01 -13.98
N LYS A 68 -17.97 39.75 -13.57
CA LYS A 68 -17.10 39.07 -12.63
C LYS A 68 -17.00 37.58 -12.98
N VAL A 69 -15.76 37.11 -13.11
CA VAL A 69 -15.44 35.69 -13.23
C VAL A 69 -14.45 35.31 -12.15
N VAL A 70 -14.74 34.26 -11.38
CA VAL A 70 -13.85 33.74 -10.34
C VAL A 70 -13.73 32.22 -10.42
N LEU A 71 -12.59 31.70 -9.97
CA LEU A 71 -12.43 30.31 -9.57
C LEU A 71 -12.86 30.20 -8.09
N PRO A 72 -13.93 29.48 -7.75
CA PRO A 72 -14.35 29.29 -6.35
C PRO A 72 -13.41 28.35 -5.60
N THR A 73 -13.47 28.40 -4.26
CA THR A 73 -12.70 27.49 -3.42
C THR A 73 -13.15 26.03 -3.57
N GLY A 74 -12.21 25.09 -3.46
CA GLY A 74 -12.47 23.68 -3.67
C GLY A 74 -11.22 22.80 -3.57
N ALA A 75 -11.24 21.63 -4.19
CA ALA A 75 -10.16 20.63 -4.11
C ALA A 75 -8.78 21.19 -4.53
N ILE A 76 -8.75 22.04 -5.56
CA ILE A 76 -7.52 22.74 -6.00
C ILE A 76 -6.90 23.54 -4.85
N TYR A 77 -7.73 24.22 -4.04
CA TYR A 77 -7.27 25.09 -2.95
C TYR A 77 -6.75 24.29 -1.77
N THR A 78 -7.51 23.28 -1.34
CA THR A 78 -7.17 22.45 -0.17
C THR A 78 -5.84 21.75 -0.38
N THR A 79 -5.61 21.19 -1.58
CA THR A 79 -4.39 20.44 -1.88
C THR A 79 -3.16 21.33 -2.07
N ASN A 80 -3.35 22.54 -2.64
CA ASN A 80 -2.28 23.44 -3.04
C ASN A 80 -2.11 24.67 -2.12
N ASN A 81 -2.83 24.71 -1.00
CA ASN A 81 -2.75 25.77 0.02
C ASN A 81 -2.97 27.19 -0.54
N LEU A 82 -3.92 27.35 -1.47
CA LEU A 82 -4.21 28.62 -2.16
C LEU A 82 -5.07 29.61 -1.34
N GLY A 83 -5.23 29.38 -0.03
CA GLY A 83 -6.06 30.22 0.84
C GLY A 83 -7.55 29.87 0.78
N ARG A 84 -8.40 30.82 1.20
CA ARG A 84 -9.85 30.64 1.38
C ARG A 84 -10.72 31.59 0.55
N GLU A 85 -10.11 32.52 -0.19
CA GLU A 85 -10.83 33.46 -1.03
C GLU A 85 -10.90 32.96 -2.48
N PRO A 86 -12.03 33.12 -3.19
CA PRO A 86 -12.11 32.85 -4.62
C PRO A 86 -11.08 33.66 -5.42
N LEU A 87 -10.46 33.04 -6.43
CA LEU A 87 -9.44 33.71 -7.23
C LEU A 87 -10.09 34.42 -8.43
N PRO A 88 -9.88 35.74 -8.59
CA PRO A 88 -10.49 36.49 -9.70
C PRO A 88 -9.74 36.27 -11.01
N PHE A 89 -10.49 36.20 -12.10
CA PHE A 89 -9.94 36.26 -13.45
C PHE A 89 -9.76 37.73 -13.86
N THR A 90 -8.85 37.97 -14.81
CA THR A 90 -8.68 39.27 -15.45
C THR A 90 -9.27 39.25 -16.86
N LYS A 91 -10.11 40.24 -17.19
CA LYS A 91 -10.73 40.38 -18.51
C LYS A 91 -9.80 41.13 -19.47
N GLY A 92 -9.52 40.52 -20.62
CA GLY A 92 -8.84 41.18 -21.74
C GLY A 92 -9.78 42.02 -22.60
N GLU A 93 -9.20 42.85 -23.49
CA GLU A 93 -9.95 43.67 -24.46
C GLU A 93 -10.74 42.82 -25.48
N ASP A 94 -10.32 41.57 -25.69
CA ASP A 94 -10.97 40.57 -26.54
C ASP A 94 -12.18 39.89 -25.89
N GLY A 95 -12.52 40.25 -24.65
CA GLY A 95 -13.59 39.65 -23.87
C GLY A 95 -13.26 38.28 -23.29
N ILE A 96 -11.98 37.86 -23.30
CA ILE A 96 -11.50 36.63 -22.69
C ILE A 96 -11.06 36.92 -21.25
N TRP A 97 -11.61 36.16 -20.32
CA TRP A 97 -11.21 36.13 -18.91
C TRP A 97 -10.09 35.10 -18.73
N THR A 98 -8.99 35.48 -18.10
CA THR A 98 -7.83 34.61 -17.87
C THR A 98 -7.41 34.58 -16.40
N LEU A 99 -7.04 33.40 -15.91
CA LEU A 99 -6.42 33.17 -14.60
C LEU A 99 -5.31 32.13 -14.75
N THR A 100 -4.10 32.44 -14.27
CA THR A 100 -3.00 31.46 -14.16
C THR A 100 -2.67 31.23 -12.69
N ILE A 101 -2.59 29.96 -12.29
CA ILE A 101 -2.22 29.53 -10.93
C ILE A 101 -1.14 28.46 -10.98
N GLY A 102 -0.51 28.20 -9.83
CA GLY A 102 0.46 27.11 -9.67
C GLY A 102 1.88 27.62 -9.38
N PRO A 103 2.89 26.72 -9.42
CA PRO A 103 2.80 25.30 -9.75
C PRO A 103 1.84 24.49 -8.87
N LEU A 104 1.02 23.62 -9.46
CA LEU A 104 0.13 22.72 -8.73
C LEU A 104 0.79 21.36 -8.50
N LYS A 105 0.41 20.67 -7.42
CA LYS A 105 0.81 19.28 -7.19
C LYS A 105 0.17 18.38 -8.26
N PRO A 106 0.89 17.34 -8.75
CA PRO A 106 0.29 16.36 -9.65
C PRO A 106 -0.88 15.60 -9.01
N ASP A 107 -2.09 15.83 -9.52
CA ASP A 107 -3.31 15.07 -9.19
C ASP A 107 -4.44 15.44 -10.18
N MET A 108 -5.62 14.84 -10.01
CA MET A 108 -6.85 15.28 -10.65
C MET A 108 -7.75 16.05 -9.66
N TYR A 109 -8.25 17.21 -10.08
CA TYR A 109 -9.02 18.14 -9.28
C TYR A 109 -10.36 18.48 -9.93
N ALA A 110 -11.45 18.39 -9.17
CA ALA A 110 -12.72 18.98 -9.57
C ALA A 110 -12.69 20.51 -9.42
N TYR A 111 -13.21 21.22 -10.42
CA TYR A 111 -13.35 22.68 -10.40
C TYR A 111 -14.53 23.17 -11.24
N HIS A 112 -14.93 24.42 -11.05
CA HIS A 112 -15.94 25.11 -11.84
C HIS A 112 -15.64 26.60 -11.83
N PHE A 113 -16.29 27.36 -12.70
CA PHE A 113 -16.25 28.83 -12.65
C PHE A 113 -17.51 29.38 -11.99
N ASN A 114 -17.40 30.58 -11.41
CA ASN A 114 -18.56 31.39 -11.08
C ASN A 114 -18.54 32.67 -11.93
N VAL A 115 -19.57 32.85 -12.73
CA VAL A 115 -19.76 33.98 -13.65
C VAL A 115 -20.97 34.77 -13.19
N ASP A 116 -20.77 35.97 -12.67
CA ASP A 116 -21.83 36.86 -12.19
C ASP A 116 -22.83 36.17 -11.22
N GLY A 117 -22.32 35.28 -10.37
CA GLY A 117 -23.12 34.53 -9.40
C GLY A 117 -23.57 33.14 -9.89
N VAL A 118 -23.43 32.82 -11.17
CA VAL A 118 -23.82 31.53 -11.76
C VAL A 118 -22.63 30.57 -11.79
N GLN A 119 -22.78 29.41 -11.16
CA GLN A 119 -21.81 28.31 -11.26
C GLN A 119 -21.94 27.60 -12.61
N ILE A 120 -20.83 27.46 -13.33
CA ILE A 120 -20.76 26.74 -14.60
C ILE A 120 -19.53 25.82 -14.65
N PRO A 121 -19.59 24.65 -15.30
CA PRO A 121 -18.38 23.93 -15.70
C PRO A 121 -17.60 24.78 -16.71
N ASP A 122 -16.31 24.50 -16.86
CA ASP A 122 -15.47 25.10 -17.89
C ASP A 122 -15.92 24.63 -19.28
N PRO A 123 -16.49 25.51 -20.13
CA PRO A 123 -17.00 25.11 -21.44
C PRO A 123 -15.88 24.75 -22.44
N GLY A 124 -14.62 25.09 -22.14
CA GLY A 124 -13.46 24.66 -22.92
C GLY A 124 -12.97 23.26 -22.58
N ASN A 125 -13.39 22.71 -21.43
CA ASN A 125 -12.89 21.44 -20.93
C ASN A 125 -13.79 20.27 -21.33
N THR A 126 -13.22 19.31 -22.06
CA THR A 126 -13.93 18.10 -22.49
C THR A 126 -14.04 17.03 -21.39
N TYR A 127 -13.33 17.20 -20.28
CA TYR A 127 -13.44 16.38 -19.07
C TYR A 127 -14.36 17.07 -18.08
N ALA A 128 -15.65 16.77 -18.16
CA ALA A 128 -16.67 17.33 -17.29
C ALA A 128 -17.56 16.23 -16.72
N ALA A 129 -17.90 16.37 -15.43
CA ALA A 129 -18.80 15.49 -14.71
C ALA A 129 -20.18 16.14 -14.60
N PHE A 130 -21.21 15.40 -14.99
CA PHE A 130 -22.58 15.90 -15.12
C PHE A 130 -23.59 15.19 -14.22
N THR A 131 -23.18 14.15 -13.50
CA THR A 131 -24.12 13.11 -13.11
C THR A 131 -24.77 13.31 -11.75
N ALA A 132 -24.25 14.14 -10.84
CA ALA A 132 -24.64 13.98 -9.43
C ALA A 132 -24.70 15.25 -8.56
N MET A 133 -23.97 16.31 -8.93
CA MET A 133 -23.98 17.66 -8.34
C MET A 133 -24.17 18.71 -9.45
N PRO A 134 -24.29 20.02 -9.17
CA PRO A 134 -24.13 21.00 -10.24
C PRO A 134 -22.86 20.66 -11.05
N PRO A 135 -22.94 20.66 -12.40
CA PRO A 135 -21.85 20.19 -13.23
C PRO A 135 -20.52 20.88 -12.91
N TYR A 136 -19.44 20.11 -13.02
CA TYR A 136 -18.07 20.57 -12.79
C TYR A 136 -17.13 19.99 -13.84
N SER A 137 -15.94 20.56 -13.92
CA SER A 137 -14.86 20.14 -14.80
C SER A 137 -13.74 19.46 -14.01
N GLU A 138 -12.99 18.57 -14.65
CA GLU A 138 -11.83 17.92 -14.08
C GLU A 138 -10.55 18.53 -14.65
N LEU A 139 -9.67 19.00 -13.78
CA LEU A 139 -8.31 19.39 -14.10
C LEU A 139 -7.38 18.24 -13.76
N ILE A 140 -6.48 17.87 -14.67
CA ILE A 140 -5.53 16.78 -14.51
C ILE A 140 -4.13 17.35 -14.65
N VAL A 141 -3.33 17.27 -13.59
CA VAL A 141 -1.91 17.68 -13.57
C VAL A 141 -1.07 16.43 -13.35
N HIS A 142 -0.21 16.07 -14.31
CA HIS A 142 0.70 14.92 -14.18
C HIS A 142 2.13 15.35 -13.91
N GLY A 143 2.90 14.43 -13.32
CA GLY A 143 4.37 14.48 -13.37
C GLY A 143 4.89 13.88 -14.67
N ASP A 144 6.07 13.25 -14.62
CA ASP A 144 6.79 12.77 -15.80
C ASP A 144 6.16 11.55 -16.52
N GLY A 145 5.05 11.00 -16.02
CA GLY A 145 4.42 9.80 -16.58
C GLY A 145 3.05 9.47 -16.00
N PRO A 146 2.42 8.36 -16.45
CA PRO A 146 1.11 7.95 -16.00
C PRO A 146 1.11 7.60 -14.50
N ALA A 147 0.19 8.21 -13.77
CA ALA A 147 -0.08 7.95 -12.36
C ALA A 147 -0.71 6.56 -12.16
N TYR A 148 -0.92 6.20 -10.89
CA TYR A 148 -1.45 4.90 -10.48
C TYR A 148 -2.92 4.67 -10.84
N TYR A 149 -3.63 5.74 -11.18
CA TYR A 149 -5.04 5.75 -11.57
C TYR A 149 -5.27 5.91 -13.08
N ASP A 150 -4.20 5.98 -13.89
CA ASP A 150 -4.32 6.12 -15.33
C ASP A 150 -4.36 4.78 -16.05
N ALA A 151 -4.87 4.81 -17.29
CA ALA A 151 -4.71 3.71 -18.21
C ALA A 151 -3.22 3.46 -18.49
N ARG A 152 -2.79 2.22 -18.36
CA ARG A 152 -1.43 1.75 -18.66
C ARG A 152 -1.49 0.59 -19.63
N LYS A 153 -0.35 0.19 -20.19
CA LYS A 153 -0.25 -0.98 -21.06
C LYS A 153 -0.32 -2.28 -20.23
N VAL A 154 -1.49 -2.58 -19.68
CA VAL A 154 -1.79 -3.75 -18.84
C VAL A 154 -3.10 -4.40 -19.30
N PRO A 155 -3.40 -5.66 -18.91
CA PRO A 155 -4.72 -6.22 -19.14
C PRO A 155 -5.81 -5.38 -18.46
N HIS A 156 -6.91 -5.13 -19.16
CA HIS A 156 -8.00 -4.31 -18.66
C HIS A 156 -9.27 -5.13 -18.37
N GLY A 157 -9.91 -4.82 -17.25
CA GLY A 157 -11.21 -5.36 -16.89
C GLY A 157 -12.35 -4.74 -17.70
N THR A 158 -13.56 -5.25 -17.51
CA THR A 158 -14.78 -4.74 -18.16
C THR A 158 -15.68 -4.06 -17.15
N VAL A 159 -16.13 -2.83 -17.45
CA VAL A 159 -17.16 -2.12 -16.68
C VAL A 159 -18.50 -2.24 -17.42
N THR A 160 -19.48 -2.87 -16.79
CA THR A 160 -20.82 -3.10 -17.34
C THR A 160 -21.86 -2.29 -16.56
N ARG A 161 -22.70 -1.54 -17.26
CA ARG A 161 -23.87 -0.86 -16.66
C ARG A 161 -25.07 -1.80 -16.70
N HIS A 162 -25.70 -2.00 -15.55
CA HIS A 162 -26.97 -2.71 -15.41
C HIS A 162 -28.08 -1.74 -15.04
N VAL A 163 -29.26 -1.96 -15.61
CA VAL A 163 -30.50 -1.26 -15.25
C VAL A 163 -31.50 -2.32 -14.80
N TYR A 164 -32.18 -2.06 -13.69
CA TYR A 164 -33.11 -3.01 -13.09
C TYR A 164 -34.26 -2.31 -12.38
N HIS A 165 -35.40 -2.98 -12.30
CA HIS A 165 -36.55 -2.49 -11.54
C HIS A 165 -36.36 -2.78 -10.04
N SER A 166 -36.49 -1.77 -9.19
CA SER A 166 -36.51 -1.92 -7.74
C SER A 166 -37.94 -1.83 -7.20
N GLU A 167 -38.35 -2.89 -6.50
CA GLU A 167 -39.61 -2.90 -5.74
C GLU A 167 -39.51 -2.04 -4.47
N VAL A 168 -38.30 -1.82 -3.96
CA VAL A 168 -38.04 -0.98 -2.77
C VAL A 168 -38.28 0.50 -3.09
N THR A 169 -37.80 0.98 -4.24
CA THR A 169 -37.98 2.38 -4.67
C THR A 169 -39.05 2.59 -5.73
N LYS A 170 -39.70 1.51 -6.19
CA LYS A 170 -40.79 1.51 -7.19
C LYS A 170 -40.39 2.19 -8.49
N GLY A 171 -39.23 1.82 -9.03
CA GLY A 171 -38.71 2.41 -10.26
C GLY A 171 -37.38 1.82 -10.70
N GLU A 172 -36.95 2.24 -11.88
CA GLU A 172 -35.69 1.79 -12.47
C GLU A 172 -34.49 2.38 -11.74
N ARG A 173 -33.55 1.52 -11.42
CA ARG A 173 -32.27 1.85 -10.81
C ARG A 173 -31.15 1.29 -11.66
N GLU A 174 -29.93 1.72 -11.34
CA GLU A 174 -28.73 1.25 -12.01
C GLU A 174 -27.62 0.90 -11.04
N LEU A 175 -26.72 0.04 -11.51
CA LEU A 175 -25.43 -0.21 -10.90
C LEU A 175 -24.39 -0.51 -11.98
N TYR A 176 -23.12 -0.23 -11.68
CA TYR A 176 -22.00 -0.56 -12.54
C TYR A 176 -21.26 -1.75 -11.95
N VAL A 177 -20.79 -2.67 -12.79
CA VAL A 177 -20.00 -3.82 -12.36
C VAL A 177 -18.69 -3.86 -13.12
N TYR A 178 -17.58 -3.75 -12.41
CA TYR A 178 -16.27 -4.10 -12.92
C TYR A 178 -16.01 -5.59 -12.74
N THR A 179 -15.55 -6.25 -13.80
CA THR A 179 -15.00 -7.60 -13.77
C THR A 179 -13.51 -7.55 -14.11
N PRO A 180 -12.66 -8.33 -13.42
CA PRO A 180 -11.21 -8.26 -13.61
C PRO A 180 -10.81 -8.81 -14.99
N PRO A 181 -9.64 -8.44 -15.53
CA PRO A 181 -9.10 -9.03 -16.75
C PRO A 181 -9.08 -10.56 -16.65
N GLY A 182 -9.58 -11.24 -17.68
CA GLY A 182 -9.66 -12.70 -17.71
C GLY A 182 -10.75 -13.29 -16.79
N TYR A 183 -11.77 -12.50 -16.43
CA TYR A 183 -12.98 -13.02 -15.78
C TYR A 183 -13.61 -14.17 -16.57
N THR A 184 -14.01 -15.22 -15.85
CA THR A 184 -14.66 -16.43 -16.39
C THR A 184 -15.74 -16.90 -15.40
N PRO A 185 -16.91 -17.35 -15.88
CA PRO A 185 -17.93 -17.90 -14.99
C PRO A 185 -17.52 -19.22 -14.31
N GLU A 186 -16.48 -19.91 -14.80
CA GLU A 186 -15.94 -21.13 -14.21
C GLU A 186 -15.21 -20.90 -12.87
N LYS A 187 -14.75 -19.66 -12.61
CA LYS A 187 -14.09 -19.28 -11.35
C LYS A 187 -15.04 -18.47 -10.48
N LYS A 188 -14.94 -18.63 -9.16
CA LYS A 188 -15.70 -17.83 -8.18
C LYS A 188 -14.85 -16.66 -7.71
N TYR A 189 -15.41 -15.46 -7.75
CA TYR A 189 -14.73 -14.21 -7.37
C TYR A 189 -15.37 -13.61 -6.13
N PRO A 190 -14.59 -13.03 -5.21
CA PRO A 190 -15.16 -12.19 -4.17
C PRO A 190 -15.70 -10.88 -4.78
N VAL A 191 -16.61 -10.23 -4.06
CA VAL A 191 -17.31 -9.04 -4.53
C VAL A 191 -17.14 -7.88 -3.56
N LEU A 192 -16.63 -6.75 -4.04
CA LEU A 192 -16.64 -5.47 -3.34
C LEU A 192 -17.86 -4.66 -3.79
N TYR A 193 -18.73 -4.29 -2.86
CA TYR A 193 -19.81 -3.33 -3.07
C TYR A 193 -19.30 -1.93 -2.69
N LEU A 194 -19.04 -1.09 -3.69
CA LEU A 194 -18.37 0.21 -3.54
C LEU A 194 -19.37 1.36 -3.72
N LEU A 195 -19.55 2.18 -2.68
CA LEU A 195 -20.64 3.16 -2.58
C LEU A 195 -20.12 4.59 -2.74
N GLY A 196 -20.90 5.43 -3.42
CA GLY A 196 -20.59 6.85 -3.64
C GLY A 196 -20.95 7.75 -2.45
N GLY A 197 -20.46 8.98 -2.50
CA GLY A 197 -20.78 10.07 -1.59
C GLY A 197 -22.20 10.63 -1.75
N SER A 198 -22.51 11.66 -0.96
CA SER A 198 -23.80 12.34 -1.04
C SER A 198 -23.88 13.11 -2.35
N GLY A 199 -24.90 12.86 -3.18
CA GLY A 199 -25.01 13.52 -4.48
C GLY A 199 -23.93 13.05 -5.46
N GLU A 200 -23.52 11.78 -5.38
CA GLU A 200 -22.71 11.09 -6.39
C GLU A 200 -23.53 9.99 -7.05
N LEU A 201 -23.23 9.66 -8.31
CA LEU A 201 -23.79 8.51 -9.03
C LEU A 201 -22.74 7.41 -9.18
N PRO A 202 -23.16 6.17 -9.49
CA PRO A 202 -22.22 5.05 -9.69
C PRO A 202 -21.09 5.33 -10.68
N SER A 203 -21.37 6.10 -11.73
CA SER A 203 -20.40 6.47 -12.75
C SER A 203 -19.21 7.24 -12.19
N ASN A 204 -19.37 7.98 -11.09
CA ASN A 204 -18.29 8.79 -10.52
C ASN A 204 -17.11 7.93 -10.02
N TRP A 205 -17.35 6.71 -9.53
CA TRP A 205 -16.25 5.80 -9.19
C TRP A 205 -15.43 5.35 -10.41
N VAL A 206 -16.01 5.40 -11.61
CA VAL A 206 -15.34 5.04 -12.88
C VAL A 206 -14.60 6.25 -13.46
N PHE A 207 -15.25 7.42 -13.50
CA PHE A 207 -14.70 8.63 -14.12
C PHE A 207 -13.76 9.38 -13.17
N ASP A 208 -14.29 9.88 -12.05
CA ASP A 208 -13.50 10.63 -11.06
C ASP A 208 -12.61 9.71 -10.23
N GLY A 209 -13.18 8.59 -9.76
CA GLY A 209 -12.51 7.63 -8.88
C GLY A 209 -11.54 6.70 -9.59
N ARG A 210 -11.62 6.58 -10.92
CA ARG A 210 -10.76 5.72 -11.75
C ARG A 210 -10.62 4.29 -11.22
N ALA A 211 -11.65 3.76 -10.54
CA ALA A 211 -11.56 2.51 -9.78
C ALA A 211 -11.17 1.32 -10.66
N ASN A 212 -11.62 1.29 -11.92
CA ASN A 212 -11.27 0.27 -12.90
C ASN A 212 -9.76 0.29 -13.23
N PHE A 213 -9.17 1.45 -13.50
CA PHE A 213 -7.73 1.54 -13.80
C PHE A 213 -6.86 1.29 -12.58
N ILE A 214 -7.29 1.79 -11.41
CA ILE A 214 -6.64 1.46 -10.13
C ILE A 214 -6.61 -0.07 -9.94
N MET A 215 -7.73 -0.74 -10.16
CA MET A 215 -7.82 -2.19 -10.01
C MET A 215 -6.99 -2.93 -11.06
N ASP A 216 -7.05 -2.54 -12.34
CA ASP A 216 -6.23 -3.13 -13.41
C ASP A 216 -4.73 -3.01 -13.10
N ASN A 217 -4.28 -1.83 -12.66
CA ASN A 217 -2.89 -1.57 -12.31
C ASN A 217 -2.45 -2.39 -11.09
N LEU A 218 -3.28 -2.46 -10.03
CA LEU A 218 -2.98 -3.30 -8.86
C LEU A 218 -2.89 -4.79 -9.22
N LEU A 219 -3.73 -5.27 -10.14
CA LEU A 219 -3.67 -6.66 -10.63
C LEU A 219 -2.39 -6.92 -11.42
N ALA A 220 -2.04 -6.02 -12.32
CA ALA A 220 -0.80 -6.11 -13.09
C ALA A 220 0.45 -6.05 -12.20
N GLU A 221 0.39 -5.30 -11.10
CA GLU A 221 1.44 -5.21 -10.09
C GLU A 221 1.44 -6.39 -9.09
N GLY A 222 0.46 -7.29 -9.16
CA GLY A 222 0.32 -8.43 -8.24
C GLY A 222 -0.03 -8.04 -6.80
N LYS A 223 -0.60 -6.84 -6.60
CA LYS A 223 -0.87 -6.24 -5.28
C LYS A 223 -2.29 -6.45 -4.78
N ALA A 224 -3.21 -6.90 -5.62
CA ALA A 224 -4.60 -7.14 -5.24
C ALA A 224 -5.11 -8.49 -5.78
N LEU A 225 -6.14 -9.03 -5.12
CA LEU A 225 -6.86 -10.21 -5.60
C LEU A 225 -7.76 -9.84 -6.80
N PRO A 226 -7.84 -10.67 -7.85
CA PRO A 226 -8.93 -10.55 -8.83
C PRO A 226 -10.29 -10.61 -8.13
N MET A 227 -11.08 -9.54 -8.25
CA MET A 227 -12.39 -9.40 -7.60
C MET A 227 -13.37 -8.70 -8.53
N ILE A 228 -14.65 -8.91 -8.29
CA ILE A 228 -15.72 -8.13 -8.90
C ILE A 228 -15.93 -6.87 -8.05
N ILE A 229 -16.13 -5.71 -8.68
CA ILE A 229 -16.51 -4.48 -7.97
C ILE A 229 -17.90 -4.06 -8.46
N ALA A 230 -18.90 -4.17 -7.60
CA ALA A 230 -20.26 -3.70 -7.85
C ALA A 230 -20.45 -2.31 -7.25
N ILE A 231 -20.91 -1.36 -8.06
CA ILE A 231 -21.04 0.06 -7.72
C ILE A 231 -22.53 0.42 -7.86
N PRO A 232 -23.35 0.19 -6.83
CA PRO A 232 -24.78 0.50 -6.88
C PRO A 232 -25.06 1.99 -6.70
N ASN A 233 -26.16 2.47 -7.31
CA ASN A 233 -26.65 3.80 -7.01
C ASN A 233 -27.19 3.83 -5.56
N ASN A 234 -26.46 4.46 -4.65
CA ASN A 234 -26.85 4.59 -3.25
C ASN A 234 -27.61 5.90 -2.94
N GLN A 235 -28.01 6.67 -3.96
CA GLN A 235 -28.98 7.76 -3.80
C GLN A 235 -30.39 7.16 -3.85
N ILE A 236 -30.95 6.79 -2.69
CA ILE A 236 -32.29 6.18 -2.61
C ILE A 236 -33.42 7.19 -2.35
N ILE A 237 -33.07 8.38 -1.88
CA ILE A 237 -34.00 9.46 -1.55
C ILE A 237 -33.38 10.80 -1.94
N HIS A 238 -34.22 11.75 -2.34
CA HIS A 238 -33.75 13.09 -2.69
C HIS A 238 -33.00 13.74 -1.52
N ARG A 239 -31.87 14.37 -1.82
CA ARG A 239 -30.99 14.97 -0.81
C ARG A 239 -31.65 16.05 0.06
N ASN A 240 -32.63 16.74 -0.51
CA ASN A 240 -33.41 17.80 0.15
C ASN A 240 -34.65 17.27 0.88
N HIS A 241 -34.89 15.96 0.89
CA HIS A 241 -35.97 15.39 1.67
C HIS A 241 -35.74 15.66 3.17
N PRO A 242 -36.74 16.15 3.94
CA PRO A 242 -36.56 16.49 5.36
C PRO A 242 -36.05 15.33 6.22
N GLN A 243 -36.40 14.10 5.85
CA GLN A 243 -35.99 12.87 6.53
C GLN A 243 -34.89 12.10 5.79
N HIS A 244 -34.05 12.78 5.00
CA HIS A 244 -33.01 12.12 4.19
C HIS A 244 -32.08 11.26 5.06
N THR A 245 -31.62 11.78 6.20
CA THR A 245 -30.65 11.07 7.06
C THR A 245 -31.24 9.82 7.69
N GLU A 246 -32.51 9.87 8.07
CA GLU A 246 -33.25 8.80 8.75
C GLU A 246 -33.62 7.67 7.78
N LEU A 247 -34.00 8.02 6.54
CA LEU A 247 -34.51 7.04 5.57
C LEU A 247 -33.40 6.43 4.70
N THR A 248 -32.31 7.18 4.43
CA THR A 248 -31.30 6.79 3.45
C THR A 248 -30.72 5.40 3.71
N PHE A 249 -30.34 5.12 4.95
CA PHE A 249 -29.66 3.88 5.31
C PHE A 249 -30.59 2.67 5.28
N ASP A 250 -31.81 2.80 5.82
CA ASP A 250 -32.74 1.67 5.92
C ASP A 250 -33.34 1.28 4.57
N ILE A 251 -33.63 2.26 3.70
CA ILE A 251 -34.12 1.96 2.34
C ILE A 251 -32.98 1.36 1.51
N PHE A 252 -31.76 1.90 1.61
CA PHE A 252 -30.64 1.34 0.85
C PHE A 252 -30.24 -0.06 1.35
N GLU A 253 -30.37 -0.36 2.64
CA GLU A 253 -30.18 -1.72 3.14
C GLU A 253 -31.16 -2.71 2.52
N LYS A 254 -32.46 -2.33 2.43
CA LYS A 254 -33.48 -3.15 1.75
C LYS A 254 -33.16 -3.32 0.28
N GLU A 255 -32.75 -2.25 -0.39
CA GLU A 255 -32.34 -2.26 -1.80
C GLU A 255 -31.16 -3.22 -2.03
N LEU A 256 -30.16 -3.17 -1.15
CA LEU A 256 -28.98 -4.00 -1.20
C LEU A 256 -29.33 -5.49 -1.06
N ARG A 257 -30.18 -5.81 -0.08
CA ARG A 257 -30.63 -7.18 0.24
C ARG A 257 -31.55 -7.77 -0.82
N ASN A 258 -32.50 -6.98 -1.31
CA ASN A 258 -33.59 -7.48 -2.15
C ASN A 258 -33.26 -7.46 -3.65
N HIS A 259 -32.38 -6.56 -4.10
CA HIS A 259 -32.13 -6.37 -5.52
C HIS A 259 -30.65 -6.37 -5.89
N VAL A 260 -29.81 -5.54 -5.26
CA VAL A 260 -28.42 -5.37 -5.70
C VAL A 260 -27.58 -6.65 -5.53
N ILE A 261 -27.56 -7.25 -4.34
CA ILE A 261 -26.79 -8.49 -4.10
C ILE A 261 -27.34 -9.64 -4.97
N PRO A 262 -28.66 -9.92 -4.98
CA PRO A 262 -29.23 -10.96 -5.84
C PRO A 262 -28.87 -10.81 -7.32
N LEU A 263 -28.99 -9.59 -7.88
CA LEU A 263 -28.65 -9.33 -9.28
C LEU A 263 -27.18 -9.65 -9.57
N VAL A 264 -26.27 -9.16 -8.72
CA VAL A 264 -24.83 -9.41 -8.91
C VAL A 264 -24.50 -10.89 -8.78
N ASP A 265 -25.09 -11.58 -7.80
CA ASP A 265 -24.89 -13.01 -7.59
C ASP A 265 -25.46 -13.86 -8.74
N GLU A 266 -26.56 -13.44 -9.37
CA GLU A 266 -27.18 -14.11 -10.51
C GLU A 266 -26.40 -13.88 -11.80
N ALA A 267 -25.99 -12.64 -12.06
CA ALA A 267 -25.30 -12.26 -13.30
C ALA A 267 -23.82 -12.67 -13.34
N TYR A 268 -23.19 -12.90 -12.18
CA TYR A 268 -21.76 -13.16 -12.08
C TYR A 268 -21.41 -14.37 -11.18
N SER A 269 -20.21 -14.93 -11.39
CA SER A 269 -19.73 -16.07 -10.62
C SER A 269 -19.08 -15.59 -9.32
N THR A 270 -19.90 -15.43 -8.29
CA THR A 270 -19.52 -14.81 -7.00
C THR A 270 -19.30 -15.83 -5.88
N ILE A 271 -18.48 -15.49 -4.88
CA ILE A 271 -18.40 -16.19 -3.59
C ILE A 271 -19.53 -15.67 -2.69
N ARG A 272 -20.61 -16.45 -2.56
CA ARG A 272 -21.87 -16.01 -1.93
C ARG A 272 -21.91 -16.07 -0.39
N SER A 273 -20.77 -15.95 0.27
CA SER A 273 -20.65 -15.95 1.75
C SER A 273 -20.21 -14.59 2.28
N PRO A 274 -20.39 -14.29 3.58
CA PRO A 274 -19.90 -13.04 4.19
C PRO A 274 -18.42 -12.80 3.94
N LYS A 275 -17.61 -13.86 4.06
CA LYS A 275 -16.17 -13.83 3.79
C LYS A 275 -15.82 -13.45 2.36
N GLY A 276 -16.68 -13.80 1.40
CA GLY A 276 -16.54 -13.46 -0.01
C GLY A 276 -17.04 -12.07 -0.40
N ARG A 277 -17.61 -11.30 0.54
CA ARG A 277 -18.18 -9.98 0.27
C ARG A 277 -17.56 -8.90 1.12
N ALA A 278 -17.34 -7.75 0.48
CA ALA A 278 -16.92 -6.52 1.11
C ALA A 278 -17.91 -5.40 0.82
N ILE A 279 -18.09 -4.48 1.74
CA ILE A 279 -18.80 -3.23 1.52
C ILE A 279 -17.88 -2.07 1.87
N SER A 280 -17.81 -1.06 1.01
CA SER A 280 -17.02 0.13 1.25
C SER A 280 -17.65 1.33 0.58
N GLY A 281 -17.28 2.53 1.00
CA GLY A 281 -17.62 3.73 0.27
C GLY A 281 -16.99 4.97 0.86
N LEU A 282 -17.17 6.08 0.15
CA LEU A 282 -16.64 7.38 0.55
C LEU A 282 -17.72 8.24 1.20
N SER A 283 -17.36 9.05 2.21
CA SER A 283 -18.25 10.04 2.84
C SER A 283 -19.61 9.44 3.27
N MET A 284 -20.70 9.80 2.58
CA MET A 284 -22.02 9.18 2.80
C MET A 284 -21.99 7.66 2.55
N GLY A 285 -21.36 7.18 1.48
CA GLY A 285 -21.14 5.76 1.20
C GLY A 285 -20.29 5.08 2.28
N GLY A 286 -19.33 5.78 2.87
CA GLY A 286 -18.59 5.28 4.03
C GLY A 286 -19.49 5.11 5.27
N ARG A 287 -20.42 6.04 5.48
CA ARG A 287 -21.48 5.88 6.49
C ARG A 287 -22.46 4.75 6.16
N HIS A 288 -22.76 4.48 4.88
CA HIS A 288 -23.53 3.29 4.49
C HIS A 288 -22.77 2.02 4.87
N SER A 289 -21.48 1.93 4.53
CA SER A 289 -20.63 0.79 4.93
C SER A 289 -20.60 0.60 6.44
N MET A 290 -20.61 1.68 7.22
CA MET A 290 -20.64 1.63 8.68
C MET A 290 -22.02 1.22 9.21
N PHE A 291 -23.09 1.96 8.93
CA PHE A 291 -24.41 1.71 9.51
C PHE A 291 -25.13 0.48 8.95
N ILE A 292 -24.98 0.22 7.66
CA ILE A 292 -25.63 -0.93 7.01
C ILE A 292 -24.73 -2.15 7.14
N GLY A 293 -23.43 -2.00 6.82
CA GLY A 293 -22.48 -3.10 6.88
C GLY A 293 -22.40 -3.73 8.26
N PHE A 294 -22.29 -2.92 9.33
CA PHE A 294 -22.21 -3.43 10.70
C PHE A 294 -23.51 -4.06 11.22
N ARG A 295 -24.67 -3.72 10.63
CA ARG A 295 -25.94 -4.42 10.88
C ARG A 295 -26.11 -5.67 10.03
N SER A 296 -25.25 -5.86 9.02
CA SER A 296 -25.36 -6.89 7.99
C SER A 296 -24.18 -7.87 8.00
N LEU A 297 -23.75 -8.30 9.19
CA LEU A 297 -22.67 -9.30 9.36
C LEU A 297 -23.05 -10.68 8.81
N ASP A 298 -24.33 -10.91 8.52
CA ASP A 298 -24.84 -12.07 7.78
C ASP A 298 -24.52 -12.00 6.27
N LEU A 299 -24.10 -10.84 5.76
CA LEU A 299 -23.81 -10.61 4.35
C LEU A 299 -22.35 -10.23 4.08
N PHE A 300 -21.69 -9.55 5.02
CA PHE A 300 -20.36 -8.98 4.84
C PHE A 300 -19.44 -9.33 6.00
N ALA A 301 -18.18 -9.63 5.68
CA ALA A 301 -17.10 -9.75 6.67
C ALA A 301 -15.98 -8.72 6.46
N ASN A 302 -16.04 -7.93 5.38
CA ASN A 302 -14.97 -7.01 5.00
C ASN A 302 -15.53 -5.60 4.79
N PHE A 303 -14.92 -4.59 5.39
CA PHE A 303 -15.49 -3.24 5.48
C PHE A 303 -14.43 -2.16 5.19
N GLY A 304 -14.80 -1.15 4.41
CA GLY A 304 -13.95 0.00 4.15
C GLY A 304 -14.69 1.32 4.37
N ILE A 305 -14.30 2.07 5.40
CA ILE A 305 -14.90 3.33 5.81
C ILE A 305 -13.98 4.48 5.33
N LEU A 306 -14.25 5.04 4.16
CA LEU A 306 -13.41 6.07 3.54
C LEU A 306 -13.97 7.47 3.85
N SER A 307 -13.18 8.32 4.50
CA SER A 307 -13.56 9.70 4.88
C SER A 307 -14.90 9.78 5.60
N ALA A 308 -15.16 8.86 6.52
CA ALA A 308 -16.45 8.71 7.19
C ALA A 308 -16.34 8.25 8.64
N GLY A 309 -17.43 8.46 9.38
CA GLY A 309 -17.59 8.08 10.77
C GLY A 309 -18.73 8.83 11.43
N ASP A 310 -18.76 8.78 12.76
CA ASP A 310 -19.75 9.47 13.59
C ASP A 310 -19.07 10.08 14.82
N THR A 311 -19.46 11.29 15.19
CA THR A 311 -18.99 11.93 16.43
C THR A 311 -19.60 11.29 17.68
N ASN A 312 -20.65 10.48 17.53
CA ASN A 312 -21.31 9.72 18.60
C ASN A 312 -21.27 8.20 18.35
N ALA A 313 -20.18 7.69 17.78
CA ALA A 313 -20.03 6.29 17.36
C ALA A 313 -20.38 5.27 18.47
N GLU A 314 -20.02 5.53 19.74
CA GLU A 314 -20.37 4.66 20.88
C GLU A 314 -21.87 4.41 21.00
N THR A 315 -22.70 5.43 20.75
CA THR A 315 -24.15 5.33 20.83
C THR A 315 -24.73 4.79 19.53
N SER A 316 -24.32 5.34 18.39
CA SER A 316 -24.92 5.01 17.11
C SER A 316 -24.54 3.62 16.59
N LEU A 317 -23.44 3.05 17.10
CA LEU A 317 -22.95 1.70 16.76
C LEU A 317 -22.94 0.74 17.96
N ALA A 318 -23.67 1.06 19.04
CA ALA A 318 -23.63 0.31 20.29
C ALA A 318 -23.83 -1.20 20.11
N GLN A 319 -24.74 -1.63 19.23
CA GLN A 319 -24.98 -3.05 18.98
C GLN A 319 -23.75 -3.76 18.38
N PHE A 320 -23.07 -3.13 17.43
CA PHE A 320 -21.86 -3.69 16.81
C PHE A 320 -20.68 -3.67 17.77
N LEU A 321 -20.48 -2.53 18.46
CA LEU A 321 -19.35 -2.33 19.37
C LEU A 321 -19.40 -3.30 20.56
N ASN A 322 -20.59 -3.58 21.08
CA ASN A 322 -20.77 -4.44 22.25
C ASN A 322 -20.99 -5.94 21.90
N ASP A 323 -20.93 -6.34 20.63
CA ASP A 323 -21.02 -7.76 20.25
C ASP A 323 -19.70 -8.47 20.59
N PRO A 324 -19.69 -9.41 21.56
CA PRO A 324 -18.46 -10.08 21.99
C PRO A 324 -17.84 -10.96 20.89
N LYS A 325 -18.59 -11.26 19.81
CA LYS A 325 -18.15 -12.08 18.69
C LYS A 325 -17.82 -11.26 17.44
N VAL A 326 -17.74 -9.93 17.54
CA VAL A 326 -17.53 -9.07 16.37
C VAL A 326 -16.24 -9.41 15.62
N ASN A 327 -15.13 -9.64 16.32
CA ASN A 327 -13.86 -10.04 15.71
C ASN A 327 -13.88 -11.44 15.08
N GLU A 328 -14.86 -12.30 15.40
CA GLU A 328 -15.04 -13.59 14.71
C GLU A 328 -15.78 -13.43 13.37
N LYS A 329 -16.53 -12.32 13.22
CA LYS A 329 -17.40 -12.03 12.07
C LYS A 329 -16.77 -11.05 11.07
N VAL A 330 -15.76 -10.29 11.50
CA VAL A 330 -15.07 -9.29 10.71
C VAL A 330 -13.69 -9.83 10.33
N ASP A 331 -13.47 -10.09 9.04
CA ASP A 331 -12.17 -10.52 8.50
C ASP A 331 -11.26 -9.30 8.22
N TYR A 332 -11.81 -8.17 7.79
CA TYR A 332 -11.06 -6.92 7.59
C TYR A 332 -11.93 -5.68 7.79
N LEU A 333 -11.45 -4.72 8.58
CA LEU A 333 -12.08 -3.42 8.78
C LEU A 333 -11.04 -2.32 8.57
N PHE A 334 -11.27 -1.45 7.58
CA PHE A 334 -10.43 -0.31 7.27
C PHE A 334 -11.16 1.00 7.54
N VAL A 335 -10.50 1.93 8.23
CA VAL A 335 -10.94 3.31 8.43
C VAL A 335 -9.87 4.24 7.89
N GLY A 336 -10.16 4.97 6.82
CA GLY A 336 -9.19 5.78 6.09
C GLY A 336 -9.65 7.22 5.87
N GLN A 337 -8.73 8.19 5.91
CA GLN A 337 -9.01 9.59 5.57
C GLN A 337 -7.79 10.34 5.02
N GLY A 338 -8.03 11.51 4.44
CA GLY A 338 -6.99 12.40 3.89
C GLY A 338 -6.22 13.16 4.97
N THR A 339 -4.96 13.53 4.70
CA THR A 339 -4.14 14.30 5.66
C THR A 339 -4.70 15.70 5.93
N GLU A 340 -5.20 16.39 4.90
CA GLU A 340 -5.80 17.73 5.10
C GLU A 340 -7.20 17.63 5.71
N GLU A 341 -7.93 16.56 5.40
CA GLU A 341 -9.24 16.27 6.00
C GLU A 341 -9.15 16.05 7.52
N ALA A 342 -8.10 15.35 7.97
CA ALA A 342 -7.87 15.02 9.37
C ALA A 342 -7.77 16.25 10.29
N LYS A 343 -7.45 17.42 9.73
CA LYS A 343 -7.36 18.70 10.45
C LYS A 343 -8.73 19.35 10.69
N GLY A 344 -9.78 18.87 10.02
CA GLY A 344 -11.11 19.48 10.02
C GLY A 344 -12.18 18.66 10.72
N PHE A 345 -13.42 19.17 10.62
CA PHE A 345 -14.59 18.53 11.24
C PHE A 345 -14.90 17.15 10.66
N MET A 346 -14.71 16.94 9.35
CA MET A 346 -14.94 15.63 8.74
C MET A 346 -13.97 14.59 9.29
N GLY A 347 -12.69 14.95 9.43
CA GLY A 347 -11.71 14.03 9.97
C GLY A 347 -11.88 13.68 11.45
N ARG A 348 -12.54 14.56 12.22
CA ARG A 348 -12.94 14.25 13.60
C ARG A 348 -13.90 13.06 13.67
N ARG A 349 -14.77 12.87 12.68
CA ARG A 349 -15.71 11.73 12.64
C ARG A 349 -14.97 10.40 12.48
N CYS A 350 -13.99 10.36 11.58
CA CYS A 350 -13.13 9.18 11.38
C CYS A 350 -12.35 8.85 12.66
N LEU A 351 -11.78 9.86 13.31
CA LEU A 351 -11.03 9.70 14.55
C LEU A 351 -11.90 9.15 15.69
N VAL A 352 -13.11 9.68 15.87
CA VAL A 352 -14.01 9.20 16.93
C VAL A 352 -14.47 7.76 16.68
N LEU A 353 -14.74 7.39 15.42
CA LEU A 353 -15.01 6.00 15.07
C LEU A 353 -13.82 5.09 15.43
N HIS A 354 -12.61 5.46 15.00
CA HIS A 354 -11.38 4.73 15.34
C HIS A 354 -11.22 4.54 16.86
N GLN A 355 -11.39 5.62 17.64
CA GLN A 355 -11.30 5.57 19.11
C GLN A 355 -12.35 4.65 19.75
N ALA A 356 -13.58 4.62 19.21
CA ALA A 356 -14.61 3.70 19.67
C ALA A 356 -14.22 2.23 19.37
N LEU A 357 -13.72 1.95 18.16
CA LEU A 357 -13.25 0.61 17.80
C LEU A 357 -12.08 0.15 18.69
N GLU A 358 -11.11 1.03 18.98
CA GLU A 358 -10.00 0.73 19.90
C GLU A 358 -10.49 0.43 21.32
N LYS A 359 -11.41 1.25 21.84
CA LYS A 359 -11.95 1.09 23.20
C LYS A 359 -12.66 -0.27 23.38
N HIS A 360 -13.30 -0.76 22.33
CA HIS A 360 -14.00 -2.06 22.32
C HIS A 360 -13.12 -3.22 21.85
N ASN A 361 -11.82 -3.01 21.65
CA ASN A 361 -10.84 -4.01 21.16
C ASN A 361 -11.25 -4.67 19.84
N ILE A 362 -11.85 -3.91 18.93
CA ILE A 362 -12.23 -4.40 17.60
C ILE A 362 -11.04 -4.27 16.66
N GLU A 363 -10.66 -5.36 16.01
CA GLU A 363 -9.52 -5.37 15.10
C GLU A 363 -9.83 -4.54 13.85
N HIS A 364 -8.99 -3.55 13.57
CA HIS A 364 -9.13 -2.70 12.40
C HIS A 364 -7.82 -2.02 12.02
N GLU A 365 -7.74 -1.60 10.76
CA GLU A 365 -6.69 -0.71 10.26
C GLU A 365 -7.20 0.72 10.24
N TYR A 366 -6.43 1.64 10.84
CA TYR A 366 -6.68 3.08 10.73
C TYR A 366 -5.55 3.76 9.95
N TYR A 367 -5.91 4.60 8.98
CA TYR A 367 -4.94 5.28 8.13
C TYR A 367 -5.32 6.74 7.84
N VAL A 368 -4.33 7.61 8.01
CA VAL A 368 -4.36 9.00 7.54
C VAL A 368 -3.23 9.16 6.54
N GLY A 369 -3.53 9.58 5.31
CA GLY A 369 -2.50 9.79 4.31
C GLY A 369 -3.00 10.37 3.00
N GLY A 370 -2.07 10.51 2.04
CA GLY A 370 -2.29 11.34 0.85
C GLY A 370 -2.20 12.83 1.19
N HIS A 371 -2.27 13.70 0.18
CA HIS A 371 -2.24 15.15 0.36
C HIS A 371 -3.61 15.82 0.24
N GLY A 372 -4.66 15.03 -0.03
CA GLY A 372 -6.02 15.51 -0.26
C GLY A 372 -6.80 15.83 1.00
N GLY A 373 -7.93 16.50 0.80
CA GLY A 373 -8.97 16.74 1.80
C GLY A 373 -10.12 15.75 1.66
N HIS A 374 -11.35 16.26 1.77
CA HIS A 374 -12.58 15.47 1.56
C HIS A 374 -12.94 15.47 0.07
N ASP A 375 -12.10 14.82 -0.75
CA ASP A 375 -12.17 14.86 -2.21
C ASP A 375 -11.66 13.56 -2.86
N TRP A 376 -11.82 13.46 -4.18
CA TRP A 376 -11.47 12.28 -4.98
C TRP A 376 -9.98 11.90 -4.91
N SER A 377 -9.06 12.84 -4.69
CA SER A 377 -7.63 12.52 -4.55
C SER A 377 -7.38 11.60 -3.35
N THR A 378 -8.03 11.91 -2.23
CA THR A 378 -8.01 11.09 -1.03
C THR A 378 -8.57 9.71 -1.30
N TRP A 379 -9.75 9.60 -1.93
CA TRP A 379 -10.41 8.30 -2.11
C TRP A 379 -9.66 7.39 -3.09
N ARG A 380 -9.09 7.94 -4.17
CA ARG A 380 -8.17 7.21 -5.06
C ARG A 380 -6.94 6.70 -4.30
N HIS A 381 -6.32 7.57 -3.48
CA HIS A 381 -5.15 7.23 -2.67
C HIS A 381 -5.46 6.09 -1.70
N LEU A 382 -6.58 6.17 -0.99
CA LEU A 382 -7.01 5.15 -0.03
C LEU A 382 -7.28 3.81 -0.71
N LEU A 383 -7.94 3.80 -1.87
CA LEU A 383 -8.17 2.57 -2.65
C LEU A 383 -6.85 1.93 -3.06
N TYR A 384 -5.95 2.69 -3.69
CA TYR A 384 -4.73 2.13 -4.29
C TYR A 384 -3.68 1.72 -3.26
N TYR A 385 -3.39 2.58 -2.28
CA TYR A 385 -2.26 2.33 -1.37
C TYR A 385 -2.61 1.45 -0.16
N ARG A 386 -3.90 1.31 0.17
CA ARG A 386 -4.33 0.65 1.43
C ARG A 386 -5.47 -0.33 1.25
N PHE A 387 -6.64 0.13 0.86
CA PHE A 387 -7.86 -0.68 0.98
C PHE A 387 -7.86 -1.88 0.03
N LEU A 388 -7.73 -1.66 -1.28
CA LEU A 388 -7.79 -2.76 -2.26
C LEU A 388 -6.66 -3.78 -2.11
N PRO A 389 -5.39 -3.38 -1.86
CA PRO A 389 -4.32 -4.35 -1.65
C PRO A 389 -4.51 -5.24 -0.41
N ASN A 390 -5.09 -4.71 0.66
CA ASN A 390 -5.28 -5.46 1.90
C ASN A 390 -6.59 -6.24 1.93
N LEU A 391 -7.54 -5.96 1.04
CA LEU A 391 -8.82 -6.66 0.97
C LEU A 391 -8.60 -8.13 0.61
N TRP A 392 -9.05 -9.04 1.48
CA TRP A 392 -8.81 -10.49 1.38
C TRP A 392 -7.33 -10.89 1.32
N LYS A 393 -6.40 -10.11 1.87
CA LYS A 393 -4.95 -10.38 1.80
C LYS A 393 -4.55 -11.78 2.28
N GLU A 394 -5.20 -12.31 3.32
CA GLU A 394 -4.96 -13.68 3.77
C GLU A 394 -5.41 -14.72 2.74
N THR A 395 -6.51 -14.45 2.03
CA THR A 395 -6.97 -15.27 0.90
C THR A 395 -6.11 -15.05 -0.35
N GLN A 396 -5.54 -13.85 -0.56
CA GLN A 396 -4.52 -13.60 -1.58
C GLN A 396 -3.29 -14.46 -1.32
N GLN A 397 -2.82 -14.50 -0.08
CA GLN A 397 -1.71 -15.36 0.34
C GLN A 397 -2.07 -16.86 0.20
N ALA A 398 -3.29 -17.27 0.55
CA ALA A 398 -3.73 -18.67 0.42
C ALA A 398 -4.08 -19.10 -1.02
N GLY A 399 -4.48 -18.17 -1.89
CA GLY A 399 -4.89 -18.39 -3.29
C GLY A 399 -3.73 -18.24 -4.28
N GLN A 400 -2.75 -17.37 -4.02
CA GLN A 400 -1.48 -17.35 -4.75
C GLN A 400 -0.67 -18.64 -4.53
N VAL A 401 -0.90 -19.36 -3.42
CA VAL A 401 -0.43 -20.74 -3.21
C VAL A 401 -1.03 -21.76 -4.19
N LYS A 402 -2.14 -21.42 -4.90
CA LYS A 402 -2.87 -22.37 -5.76
C LYS A 402 -2.96 -22.02 -7.26
N ALA A 403 -2.72 -20.78 -7.69
CA ALA A 403 -3.04 -20.34 -9.06
C ALA A 403 -1.92 -19.71 -9.90
N GLY A 404 -0.69 -19.59 -9.37
CA GLY A 404 0.47 -19.05 -10.11
C GLY A 404 1.45 -20.15 -10.52
N GLY A 405 1.68 -20.31 -11.83
CA GLY A 405 2.82 -21.06 -12.39
C GLY A 405 4.18 -20.38 -12.16
N GLY A 406 4.33 -19.65 -11.07
CA GLY A 406 5.60 -19.28 -10.44
C GLY A 406 5.44 -19.65 -8.97
N LEU A 407 6.30 -20.54 -8.47
CA LEU A 407 6.20 -21.16 -7.15
C LEU A 407 5.80 -20.13 -6.08
N SER A 408 4.64 -20.32 -5.46
CA SER A 408 4.33 -19.66 -4.20
C SER A 408 5.42 -19.96 -3.19
N PRO A 409 5.76 -19.03 -2.27
CA PRO A 409 6.72 -19.32 -1.21
C PRO A 409 6.26 -20.56 -0.47
N ASP A 410 7.14 -21.56 -0.45
CA ASP A 410 6.89 -22.84 0.19
C ASP A 410 6.65 -22.57 1.69
N PRO A 411 5.42 -22.80 2.21
CA PRO A 411 5.14 -22.54 3.62
C PRO A 411 5.96 -23.46 4.54
N ASP A 412 6.44 -24.58 4.01
CA ASP A 412 7.34 -25.51 4.68
C ASP A 412 8.82 -25.11 4.49
N PHE A 413 9.15 -24.01 3.78
CA PHE A 413 10.50 -23.45 3.76
C PHE A 413 10.62 -22.29 4.76
N HIS A 414 11.14 -22.60 5.95
CA HIS A 414 11.30 -21.64 7.05
C HIS A 414 12.60 -20.86 6.91
N ILE A 415 12.51 -19.54 6.75
CA ILE A 415 13.66 -18.66 6.54
C ILE A 415 13.96 -17.86 7.81
N TYR A 416 15.24 -17.70 8.11
CA TYR A 416 15.72 -16.95 9.27
C TYR A 416 16.77 -15.93 8.86
N LEU A 417 16.60 -14.70 9.34
CA LEU A 417 17.55 -13.62 9.09
C LEU A 417 18.59 -13.60 10.21
N CYS A 418 19.87 -13.68 9.86
CA CYS A 418 20.97 -13.71 10.80
C CYS A 418 21.79 -12.43 10.65
N ILE A 419 21.82 -11.63 11.72
CA ILE A 419 22.55 -10.37 11.79
C ILE A 419 23.53 -10.36 12.96
N GLY A 420 24.60 -9.59 12.84
CA GLY A 420 25.51 -9.46 13.97
C GLY A 420 26.93 -9.06 13.60
N GLN A 421 27.82 -9.34 14.53
CA GLN A 421 29.25 -8.98 14.45
C GLN A 421 30.11 -10.23 14.22
N SER A 422 31.34 -10.24 14.73
CA SER A 422 32.35 -11.27 14.52
C SER A 422 31.88 -12.67 14.90
N ASN A 423 31.13 -12.81 16.01
CA ASN A 423 30.57 -14.08 16.42
C ASN A 423 29.45 -14.60 15.48
N MET A 424 28.61 -13.73 14.90
CA MET A 424 27.65 -14.15 13.86
C MET A 424 28.35 -14.44 12.53
N GLU A 425 29.37 -13.65 12.19
CA GLU A 425 30.16 -13.77 10.96
C GLU A 425 30.93 -15.09 10.90
N GLY A 426 31.36 -15.58 12.07
CA GLY A 426 32.00 -16.88 12.28
C GLY A 426 33.52 -16.78 12.33
N ALA A 427 34.09 -16.99 13.53
CA ALA A 427 35.53 -16.86 13.79
C ALA A 427 36.25 -18.22 13.90
N ALA A 428 35.53 -19.32 14.14
CA ALA A 428 36.15 -20.63 14.36
C ALA A 428 36.30 -21.41 13.05
N ARG A 429 37.49 -21.93 12.77
CA ARG A 429 37.72 -22.81 11.62
C ARG A 429 36.79 -24.03 11.68
N ALA A 430 36.08 -24.29 10.59
CA ALA A 430 35.26 -25.48 10.45
C ALA A 430 36.12 -26.76 10.52
N GLU A 431 35.60 -27.78 11.20
CA GLU A 431 36.21 -29.10 11.30
C GLU A 431 35.52 -30.08 10.33
N ARG A 432 36.10 -31.28 10.16
CA ARG A 432 35.57 -32.29 9.22
C ARG A 432 34.08 -32.60 9.40
N GLN A 433 33.60 -32.60 10.65
CA GLN A 433 32.19 -32.86 10.97
C GLN A 433 31.23 -31.78 10.46
N ASP A 434 31.72 -30.56 10.23
CA ASP A 434 30.89 -29.44 9.76
C ASP A 434 30.72 -29.46 8.24
N SER A 435 31.44 -30.29 7.49
CA SER A 435 31.34 -30.35 6.03
C SER A 435 30.09 -31.08 5.51
N THR A 436 29.42 -31.88 6.34
CA THR A 436 28.23 -32.65 5.94
C THR A 436 26.97 -31.90 6.35
N VAL A 437 26.07 -31.59 5.41
CA VAL A 437 24.87 -30.79 5.65
C VAL A 437 23.64 -31.52 5.11
N ASN A 438 22.54 -31.52 5.89
CA ASN A 438 21.26 -32.04 5.41
C ASN A 438 20.77 -31.17 4.23
N PRO A 439 20.35 -31.74 3.08
CA PRO A 439 19.89 -30.97 1.93
C PRO A 439 18.75 -29.99 2.22
N ARG A 440 17.98 -30.21 3.29
CA ARG A 440 16.91 -29.31 3.75
C ARG A 440 17.42 -28.03 4.40
N PHE A 441 18.70 -27.96 4.76
CA PHE A 441 19.31 -26.76 5.33
C PHE A 441 20.13 -25.99 4.28
N GLN A 442 19.66 -24.79 3.96
CA GLN A 442 20.20 -23.95 2.90
C GLN A 442 20.60 -22.55 3.38
N VAL A 443 21.52 -21.93 2.65
CA VAL A 443 21.94 -20.55 2.84
C VAL A 443 21.73 -19.75 1.55
N MET A 444 21.13 -18.58 1.65
CA MET A 444 21.10 -17.62 0.53
C MET A 444 22.37 -16.77 0.61
N ALA A 445 23.15 -16.74 -0.47
CA ALA A 445 24.37 -15.95 -0.53
C ALA A 445 24.03 -14.44 -0.53
N ALA A 446 24.56 -13.69 0.43
CA ALA A 446 24.38 -12.24 0.53
C ALA A 446 25.44 -11.43 -0.25
N VAL A 447 26.49 -12.10 -0.73
CA VAL A 447 27.57 -11.54 -1.56
C VAL A 447 27.98 -12.57 -2.61
N ASP A 448 28.62 -12.13 -3.68
CA ASP A 448 29.24 -13.03 -4.67
C ASP A 448 30.52 -13.63 -4.11
N CYS A 449 30.64 -14.97 -4.15
CA CYS A 449 31.77 -15.74 -3.68
C CYS A 449 32.25 -16.73 -4.73
N GLU A 450 33.15 -16.27 -5.60
CA GLU A 450 33.74 -17.08 -6.67
C GLU A 450 34.44 -18.33 -6.14
N ASN A 451 35.17 -18.22 -5.03
CA ASN A 451 35.90 -19.35 -4.42
C ASN A 451 34.98 -20.46 -3.88
N LEU A 452 33.71 -20.15 -3.62
CA LEU A 452 32.69 -21.09 -3.16
C LEU A 452 31.67 -21.43 -4.26
N GLY A 453 31.83 -20.85 -5.46
CA GLY A 453 30.87 -20.98 -6.56
C GLY A 453 29.48 -20.45 -6.22
N ARG A 454 29.39 -19.42 -5.36
CA ARG A 454 28.11 -18.82 -4.94
C ARG A 454 27.91 -17.45 -5.55
N THR A 455 26.79 -17.26 -6.21
CA THR A 455 26.27 -15.95 -6.64
C THR A 455 25.25 -15.41 -5.64
N LYS A 456 25.30 -14.11 -5.37
CA LYS A 456 24.35 -13.39 -4.51
C LYS A 456 22.90 -13.65 -4.93
N GLY A 457 22.02 -13.85 -3.95
CA GLY A 457 20.57 -14.06 -4.16
C GLY A 457 20.16 -15.51 -4.44
N ASN A 458 21.12 -16.44 -4.61
CA ASN A 458 20.84 -17.86 -4.85
C ASN A 458 20.99 -18.70 -3.57
N TRP A 459 20.26 -19.82 -3.50
CA TRP A 459 20.32 -20.81 -2.42
C TRP A 459 21.37 -21.88 -2.67
N TYR A 460 22.11 -22.25 -1.62
CA TYR A 460 23.10 -23.32 -1.64
C TYR A 460 22.96 -24.21 -0.40
N PRO A 461 23.44 -25.47 -0.42
CA PRO A 461 23.64 -26.23 0.80
C PRO A 461 24.44 -25.42 1.82
N ALA A 462 23.95 -25.34 3.06
CA ALA A 462 24.53 -24.51 4.13
C ALA A 462 25.81 -25.12 4.71
N VAL A 463 26.82 -25.31 3.86
CA VAL A 463 28.18 -25.71 4.25
C VAL A 463 28.96 -24.45 4.63
N PRO A 464 29.59 -24.41 5.83
CA PRO A 464 30.36 -23.25 6.25
C PRO A 464 31.51 -22.92 5.27
N PRO A 465 31.84 -21.63 5.08
CA PRO A 465 31.26 -20.48 5.77
C PRO A 465 29.90 -20.05 5.21
N LEU A 466 29.03 -19.53 6.09
CA LEU A 466 27.68 -19.07 5.72
C LEU A 466 27.57 -17.56 5.46
N CYS A 467 28.42 -16.74 6.10
CA CYS A 467 28.34 -15.28 6.01
C CYS A 467 28.96 -14.74 4.72
N ARG A 468 30.28 -14.91 4.54
CA ARG A 468 31.01 -14.43 3.35
C ARG A 468 32.12 -15.38 2.95
N CYS A 469 32.76 -15.08 1.84
CA CYS A 469 33.67 -15.96 1.11
C CYS A 469 34.91 -16.41 1.90
N ARG A 470 35.30 -15.63 2.92
CA ARG A 470 36.53 -15.81 3.70
C ARG A 470 36.28 -15.85 5.21
N THR A 471 35.02 -16.05 5.63
CA THR A 471 34.67 -16.18 7.05
C THR A 471 34.72 -17.65 7.46
N ASN A 472 34.28 -18.00 8.68
CA ASN A 472 34.32 -19.38 9.17
C ASN A 472 32.99 -19.83 9.79
N LEU A 473 33.04 -20.81 10.70
CA LEU A 473 31.88 -21.39 11.39
C LEU A 473 31.31 -20.37 12.38
N GLY A 474 29.98 -20.20 12.35
CA GLY A 474 29.24 -19.35 13.29
C GLY A 474 28.03 -20.08 13.90
N PRO A 475 27.25 -19.42 14.76
CA PRO A 475 26.10 -20.05 15.43
C PRO A 475 24.96 -20.41 14.46
N ALA A 476 24.86 -19.73 13.30
CA ALA A 476 23.86 -20.03 12.27
C ALA A 476 24.01 -21.46 11.70
N ASP A 477 25.22 -22.01 11.68
CA ASP A 477 25.50 -23.36 11.17
C ASP A 477 24.77 -24.44 11.96
N TYR A 478 24.87 -24.41 13.28
CA TYR A 478 24.23 -25.42 14.13
C TYR A 478 22.82 -25.05 14.54
N PHE A 479 22.44 -23.77 14.40
CA PHE A 479 21.03 -23.40 14.38
C PHE A 479 20.28 -24.19 13.30
N GLY A 480 20.66 -24.04 12.03
CA GLY A 480 19.92 -24.66 10.94
C GLY A 480 19.92 -26.19 10.97
N ARG A 481 21.04 -26.82 11.35
CA ARG A 481 21.14 -28.28 11.54
C ARG A 481 20.17 -28.79 12.60
N THR A 482 20.16 -28.14 13.76
CA THR A 482 19.27 -28.52 14.86
C THR A 482 17.81 -28.27 14.50
N MET A 483 17.51 -27.20 13.75
CA MET A 483 16.16 -26.95 13.24
C MET A 483 15.68 -28.09 12.33
N VAL A 484 16.45 -28.49 11.32
CA VAL A 484 16.03 -29.57 10.41
C VAL A 484 15.94 -30.93 11.10
N GLU A 485 16.77 -31.20 12.12
CA GLU A 485 16.68 -32.41 12.94
C GLU A 485 15.35 -32.50 13.72
N ASN A 486 14.80 -31.36 14.14
CA ASN A 486 13.63 -31.28 15.02
C ASN A 486 12.34 -30.85 14.33
N LEU A 487 12.39 -30.47 13.05
CA LEU A 487 11.23 -30.13 12.24
C LEU A 487 10.74 -31.33 11.40
N PRO A 488 9.44 -31.37 11.02
CA PRO A 488 8.90 -32.40 10.13
C PRO A 488 9.73 -32.54 8.84
N GLU A 489 9.81 -33.75 8.28
CA GLU A 489 10.69 -34.03 7.12
C GLU A 489 10.42 -33.16 5.89
N LYS A 490 9.17 -32.73 5.71
CA LYS A 490 8.78 -31.82 4.61
C LYS A 490 9.34 -30.40 4.77
N VAL A 491 9.75 -30.01 5.97
CA VAL A 491 10.17 -28.63 6.27
C VAL A 491 11.63 -28.42 5.92
N ARG A 492 11.90 -27.39 5.12
CA ARG A 492 13.23 -26.87 4.80
C ARG A 492 13.55 -25.67 5.69
N VAL A 493 14.84 -25.41 5.90
CA VAL A 493 15.34 -24.29 6.70
C VAL A 493 16.33 -23.50 5.85
N GLY A 494 16.09 -22.20 5.74
CA GLY A 494 16.92 -21.25 5.02
C GLY A 494 17.50 -20.22 5.98
N VAL A 495 18.76 -19.86 5.82
CA VAL A 495 19.37 -18.73 6.55
C VAL A 495 19.92 -17.70 5.57
N ILE A 496 19.83 -16.43 5.97
CA ILE A 496 20.48 -15.30 5.29
C ILE A 496 21.38 -14.65 6.32
N VAL A 497 22.69 -14.71 6.13
CA VAL A 497 23.66 -14.22 7.11
C VAL A 497 24.31 -12.94 6.58
N VAL A 498 24.06 -11.83 7.27
CA VAL A 498 24.74 -10.54 7.03
C VAL A 498 25.34 -10.09 8.35
N ALA A 499 26.65 -10.27 8.48
CA ALA A 499 27.40 -9.93 9.67
C ALA A 499 28.80 -9.43 9.33
N ILE A 500 29.35 -8.55 10.17
CA ILE A 500 30.67 -7.95 9.99
C ILE A 500 31.40 -7.85 11.34
N GLY A 501 32.56 -8.49 11.46
CA GLY A 501 33.42 -8.38 12.63
C GLY A 501 33.80 -6.93 12.97
N GLY A 502 33.82 -6.59 14.26
CA GLY A 502 34.19 -5.27 14.76
C GLY A 502 33.28 -4.11 14.35
N CYS A 503 32.10 -4.38 13.79
CA CYS A 503 31.09 -3.35 13.56
C CYS A 503 30.24 -3.11 14.80
N LYS A 504 29.60 -1.95 14.93
CA LYS A 504 28.53 -1.74 15.91
C LYS A 504 27.16 -2.05 15.30
N ILE A 505 26.12 -2.22 16.13
CA ILE A 505 24.73 -2.42 15.67
C ILE A 505 24.22 -1.26 14.80
N GLU A 506 24.79 -0.06 14.95
CA GLU A 506 24.55 1.13 14.14
C GLU A 506 24.80 0.91 12.64
N LEU A 507 25.63 -0.06 12.27
CA LEU A 507 25.82 -0.43 10.87
C LEU A 507 24.53 -0.98 10.22
N PHE A 508 23.61 -1.50 11.04
CA PHE A 508 22.30 -1.98 10.62
C PHE A 508 21.19 -0.95 10.84
N ASP A 509 21.51 0.26 11.30
CA ASP A 509 20.53 1.35 11.38
C ASP A 509 20.17 1.85 9.98
N LYS A 510 18.87 1.93 9.68
CA LYS A 510 18.39 2.25 8.34
C LYS A 510 18.81 3.64 7.85
N ASP A 511 18.82 4.63 8.74
CA ASP A 511 18.96 6.04 8.37
C ASP A 511 20.36 6.57 8.67
N ASN A 512 21.04 6.01 9.68
CA ASN A 512 22.27 6.54 10.23
C ASN A 512 23.53 5.69 9.95
N TYR A 513 23.41 4.56 9.25
CA TYR A 513 24.56 3.68 8.98
C TYR A 513 25.69 4.40 8.24
N ARG A 514 25.40 5.36 7.35
CA ARG A 514 26.41 6.09 6.58
C ARG A 514 27.37 6.88 7.48
N SER A 515 26.83 7.58 8.47
CA SER A 515 27.63 8.34 9.44
C SER A 515 28.55 7.42 10.26
N TYR A 516 28.09 6.21 10.58
CA TYR A 516 28.91 5.20 11.23
C TYR A 516 30.01 4.67 10.29
N VAL A 517 29.68 4.39 9.02
CA VAL A 517 30.65 3.92 8.01
C VAL A 517 31.72 4.98 7.75
N GLU A 518 31.38 6.26 7.65
CA GLU A 518 32.33 7.35 7.39
C GLU A 518 33.43 7.45 8.46
N SER A 519 33.06 7.28 9.73
CA SER A 519 33.99 7.31 10.88
C SER A 519 34.70 5.99 11.14
N SER A 520 34.38 4.93 10.39
CA SER A 520 34.92 3.58 10.59
C SER A 520 36.31 3.39 9.94
N PRO A 521 37.12 2.44 10.46
CA PRO A 521 38.43 2.14 9.91
C PRO A 521 38.34 1.57 8.48
N GLY A 522 39.42 1.75 7.71
CA GLY A 522 39.46 1.37 6.29
C GLY A 522 39.19 -0.11 6.02
N TRP A 523 39.59 -1.01 6.92
CA TRP A 523 39.31 -2.44 6.80
C TRP A 523 37.80 -2.73 6.89
N LEU A 524 37.06 -2.04 7.76
CA LEU A 524 35.62 -2.22 7.90
C LEU A 524 34.88 -1.68 6.67
N LYS A 525 35.30 -0.51 6.17
CA LYS A 525 34.80 0.06 4.91
C LYS A 525 35.01 -0.90 3.74
N GLY A 526 36.15 -1.59 3.71
CA GLY A 526 36.45 -2.62 2.70
C GLY A 526 35.42 -3.76 2.71
N ILE A 527 35.04 -4.24 3.89
CA ILE A 527 34.03 -5.29 4.04
C ILE A 527 32.62 -4.77 3.71
N VAL A 528 32.28 -3.56 4.16
CA VAL A 528 30.97 -2.93 3.91
C VAL A 528 30.69 -2.77 2.41
N LYS A 529 31.72 -2.54 1.59
CA LYS A 529 31.59 -2.50 0.12
C LYS A 529 31.10 -3.81 -0.51
N GLU A 530 31.38 -4.97 0.09
CA GLU A 530 30.86 -6.25 -0.39
C GLU A 530 29.31 -6.30 -0.33
N TYR A 531 28.72 -5.46 0.53
CA TYR A 531 27.28 -5.29 0.69
C TYR A 531 26.75 -4.00 0.04
N ASP A 532 27.39 -3.51 -1.02
CA ASP A 532 27.02 -2.28 -1.74
C ASP A 532 26.93 -1.06 -0.80
N ASP A 533 27.88 -0.97 0.14
CA ASP A 533 27.96 0.04 1.19
C ASP A 533 26.78 0.05 2.19
N ASN A 534 25.84 -0.90 2.12
CA ASN A 534 24.63 -0.90 2.94
C ASN A 534 24.25 -2.32 3.42
N PRO A 535 24.82 -2.81 4.54
CA PRO A 535 24.51 -4.13 5.09
C PRO A 535 23.03 -4.33 5.47
N TYR A 536 22.37 -3.31 6.03
CA TYR A 536 20.91 -3.37 6.29
C TYR A 536 20.12 -3.53 4.98
N GLY A 537 20.45 -2.70 3.98
CA GLY A 537 19.84 -2.75 2.65
C GLY A 537 20.03 -4.10 1.97
N ARG A 538 21.23 -4.69 2.05
CA ARG A 538 21.50 -6.04 1.54
C ARG A 538 20.62 -7.07 2.23
N LEU A 539 20.51 -7.03 3.55
CA LEU A 539 19.67 -7.98 4.28
C LEU A 539 18.21 -7.89 3.82
N VAL A 540 17.68 -6.67 3.66
CA VAL A 540 16.32 -6.44 3.16
C VAL A 540 16.16 -6.94 1.72
N GLU A 541 17.14 -6.70 0.85
CA GLU A 541 17.16 -7.20 -0.54
C GLU A 541 17.07 -8.73 -0.58
N MET A 542 17.96 -9.42 0.15
CA MET A 542 17.98 -10.88 0.21
C MET A 542 16.72 -11.44 0.86
N ALA A 543 16.22 -10.81 1.93
CA ALA A 543 14.98 -11.22 2.57
C ALA A 543 13.77 -11.12 1.64
N LYS A 544 13.68 -10.07 0.81
CA LYS A 544 12.62 -9.92 -0.22
C LYS A 544 12.72 -10.97 -1.32
N LEU A 545 13.93 -11.37 -1.72
CA LEU A 545 14.13 -12.49 -2.64
C LEU A 545 13.66 -13.79 -1.99
N ALA A 546 14.10 -14.04 -0.75
CA ALA A 546 13.78 -15.25 0.00
C ALA A 546 12.28 -15.38 0.31
N GLN A 547 11.54 -14.27 0.48
CA GLN A 547 10.08 -14.26 0.60
C GLN A 547 9.33 -14.78 -0.63
N LYS A 548 10.01 -14.93 -1.78
CA LYS A 548 9.46 -15.61 -2.96
C LYS A 548 9.54 -17.14 -2.83
N ASP A 549 10.49 -17.63 -2.03
CA ASP A 549 10.79 -19.06 -1.90
C ASP A 549 10.20 -19.68 -0.62
N GLY A 550 10.05 -18.90 0.46
CA GLY A 550 9.57 -19.40 1.74
C GLY A 550 9.09 -18.32 2.71
N VAL A 551 8.93 -18.68 3.98
CA VAL A 551 8.36 -17.81 5.02
C VAL A 551 9.42 -17.41 6.05
N ILE A 552 9.61 -16.11 6.28
CA ILE A 552 10.48 -15.61 7.35
C ILE A 552 9.84 -15.91 8.71
N LYS A 553 10.51 -16.72 9.53
CA LYS A 553 10.00 -17.22 10.82
C LYS A 553 10.69 -16.60 12.03
N GLY A 554 11.81 -15.90 11.86
CA GLY A 554 12.52 -15.29 12.98
C GLY A 554 13.81 -14.59 12.59
N ILE A 555 14.37 -13.86 13.55
CA ILE A 555 15.62 -13.12 13.41
C ILE A 555 16.60 -13.60 14.49
N LEU A 556 17.83 -13.90 14.09
CA LEU A 556 18.93 -14.22 14.99
C LEU A 556 19.88 -13.02 14.99
N LEU A 557 20.08 -12.45 16.16
CA LEU A 557 21.10 -11.44 16.41
C LEU A 557 22.19 -12.06 17.26
N HIS A 558 23.45 -11.93 16.86
CA HIS A 558 24.57 -12.28 17.73
C HIS A 558 25.56 -11.12 17.84
N GLN A 559 25.78 -10.69 19.07
CA GLN A 559 26.57 -9.51 19.40
C GLN A 559 28.07 -9.84 19.42
N GLY A 560 28.90 -8.83 19.15
CA GLY A 560 30.36 -8.87 19.36
C GLY A 560 30.80 -7.78 20.34
N GLU A 561 32.09 -7.54 20.43
CA GLU A 561 32.71 -6.66 21.42
C GLU A 561 32.39 -5.16 21.23
N SER A 562 31.99 -4.75 20.03
CA SER A 562 32.02 -3.33 19.63
C SER A 562 30.95 -2.45 20.28
N ASN A 563 29.88 -3.03 20.84
CA ASN A 563 28.89 -2.32 21.67
C ASN A 563 29.00 -2.67 23.16
N THR A 564 30.12 -3.25 23.62
CA THR A 564 30.31 -3.57 25.04
C THR A 564 30.09 -2.32 25.90
N ASN A 565 29.26 -2.43 26.94
CA ASN A 565 28.84 -1.36 27.85
C ASN A 565 27.95 -0.26 27.25
N ASP A 566 27.43 -0.42 26.03
CA ASP A 566 26.48 0.52 25.43
C ASP A 566 25.07 0.35 26.01
N SER A 567 24.68 1.21 26.95
CA SER A 567 23.37 1.16 27.61
C SER A 567 22.18 1.45 26.67
N LEU A 568 22.42 2.00 25.47
CA LEU A 568 21.39 2.26 24.46
C LEU A 568 21.21 1.10 23.48
N TRP A 569 22.01 0.05 23.59
CA TRP A 569 22.04 -1.06 22.64
C TRP A 569 20.66 -1.69 22.42
N THR A 570 19.87 -1.93 23.48
CA THR A 570 18.53 -2.54 23.34
C THR A 570 17.57 -1.68 22.54
N ARG A 571 17.66 -0.35 22.65
CA ARG A 571 16.85 0.58 21.84
C ARG A 571 17.29 0.59 20.38
N LYS A 572 18.60 0.52 20.13
CA LYS A 572 19.14 0.42 18.76
C LYS A 572 18.70 -0.88 18.08
N VAL A 573 18.81 -2.01 18.80
CA VAL A 573 18.30 -3.31 18.33
C VAL A 573 16.81 -3.26 18.02
N LYS A 574 16.00 -2.64 18.89
CA LYS A 574 14.57 -2.44 18.63
C LYS A 574 14.34 -1.63 17.35
N GLY A 575 15.08 -0.56 17.12
CA GLY A 575 14.99 0.24 15.89
C GLY A 575 15.28 -0.59 14.63
N VAL A 576 16.35 -1.38 14.64
CA VAL A 576 16.68 -2.31 13.54
C VAL A 576 15.55 -3.32 13.33
N TYR A 577 15.04 -3.93 14.41
CA TYR A 577 13.92 -4.89 14.34
C TYR A 577 12.65 -4.25 13.76
N ASP A 578 12.21 -3.11 14.28
CA ASP A 578 10.99 -2.43 13.82
C ASP A 578 11.10 -2.07 12.33
N ASN A 579 12.28 -1.63 11.89
CA ASN A 579 12.55 -1.34 10.49
C ASN A 579 12.49 -2.60 9.62
N LEU A 580 13.07 -3.74 10.06
CA LEU A 580 12.97 -5.01 9.34
C LEU A 580 11.52 -5.50 9.24
N ILE A 581 10.76 -5.44 10.34
CA ILE A 581 9.34 -5.81 10.36
C ILE A 581 8.55 -4.98 9.36
N LYS A 582 8.78 -3.66 9.34
CA LYS A 582 8.12 -2.72 8.43
C LYS A 582 8.52 -2.95 6.97
N ASP A 583 9.82 -2.98 6.67
CA ASP A 583 10.34 -3.02 5.30
C ASP A 583 10.11 -4.37 4.60
N LEU A 584 9.90 -5.43 5.38
CA LEU A 584 9.58 -6.78 4.91
C LEU A 584 8.10 -7.14 5.07
N ASN A 585 7.27 -6.20 5.55
CA ASN A 585 5.82 -6.40 5.75
C ASN A 585 5.50 -7.64 6.61
N LEU A 586 6.26 -7.82 7.69
CA LEU A 586 6.15 -8.97 8.60
C LEU A 586 5.19 -8.68 9.75
N ASN A 587 4.58 -9.72 10.30
CA ASN A 587 3.81 -9.61 11.54
C ASN A 587 4.76 -9.75 12.75
N PRO A 588 4.93 -8.71 13.58
CA PRO A 588 5.84 -8.76 14.72
C PRO A 588 5.47 -9.81 15.78
N LYS A 589 4.24 -10.36 15.77
CA LYS A 589 3.84 -11.48 16.64
C LYS A 589 4.41 -12.83 16.19
N ASN A 590 4.74 -12.97 14.90
CA ASN A 590 5.12 -14.24 14.29
C ASN A 590 6.63 -14.34 14.00
N VAL A 591 7.39 -13.27 14.23
CA VAL A 591 8.82 -13.18 13.91
C VAL A 591 9.60 -12.78 15.16
N PRO A 592 9.87 -13.72 16.09
CA PRO A 592 10.66 -13.43 17.28
C PRO A 592 12.12 -13.10 16.92
N LEU A 593 12.74 -12.26 17.76
CA LEU A 593 14.17 -11.99 17.71
C LEU A 593 14.90 -12.74 18.83
N LEU A 594 15.88 -13.58 18.48
CA LEU A 594 16.75 -14.25 19.44
C LEU A 594 18.11 -13.54 19.46
N ALA A 595 18.53 -13.07 20.63
CA ALA A 595 19.82 -12.40 20.85
C ALA A 595 20.74 -13.27 21.70
N GLY A 596 21.95 -13.53 21.23
CA GLY A 596 22.91 -14.38 21.94
C GLY A 596 23.87 -13.56 22.78
N GLU A 597 24.20 -14.11 23.94
CA GLU A 597 25.24 -13.62 24.84
C GLU A 597 26.63 -13.78 24.21
N VAL A 598 27.52 -12.83 24.48
CA VAL A 598 28.95 -12.95 24.17
C VAL A 598 29.60 -13.98 25.10
N VAL A 599 30.88 -14.33 24.88
CA VAL A 599 31.62 -15.30 25.72
C VAL A 599 31.39 -14.99 27.20
N HIS A 600 30.90 -16.00 27.92
CA HIS A 600 30.42 -15.85 29.28
C HIS A 600 31.60 -15.75 30.28
N GLU A 601 31.34 -15.21 31.48
CA GLU A 601 32.37 -14.98 32.50
C GLU A 601 32.97 -16.28 33.07
N ASP A 602 32.24 -17.38 32.99
CA ASP A 602 32.68 -18.73 33.40
C ASP A 602 33.78 -19.30 32.48
N GLN A 603 33.97 -18.71 31.30
CA GLN A 603 35.09 -19.00 30.39
C GLN A 603 36.10 -17.84 30.35
N GLY A 604 35.98 -16.83 31.22
CA GLY A 604 36.89 -15.68 31.21
C GLY A 604 36.67 -14.73 30.04
N GLY A 605 35.43 -14.65 29.53
CA GLY A 605 35.07 -13.80 28.40
C GLY A 605 35.35 -12.31 28.65
N VAL A 606 36.11 -11.68 27.74
CA VAL A 606 36.55 -10.28 27.88
C VAL A 606 35.38 -9.29 27.88
N CYS A 607 34.32 -9.63 27.15
CA CYS A 607 33.13 -8.78 27.00
C CYS A 607 31.93 -9.25 27.83
N ALA A 608 32.10 -10.18 28.78
CA ALA A 608 31.00 -10.79 29.54
C ALA A 608 30.09 -9.76 30.25
N GLY A 609 30.61 -8.57 30.58
CA GLY A 609 29.81 -7.44 31.10
C GLY A 609 28.65 -7.04 30.19
N MET A 610 28.76 -7.22 28.87
CA MET A 610 27.70 -6.96 27.90
C MET A 610 26.48 -7.86 28.10
N ASN A 611 26.65 -9.08 28.65
CA ASN A 611 25.55 -10.01 28.86
C ASN A 611 24.48 -9.43 29.82
N LYS A 612 24.88 -8.56 30.75
CA LYS A 612 23.94 -7.81 31.62
C LYS A 612 23.02 -6.88 30.82
N ILE A 613 23.52 -6.28 29.74
CA ILE A 613 22.73 -5.41 28.86
C ILE A 613 21.86 -6.26 27.94
N ILE A 614 22.42 -7.32 27.33
CA ILE A 614 21.69 -8.25 26.45
C ILE A 614 20.48 -8.86 27.19
N ALA A 615 20.66 -9.23 28.46
CA ALA A 615 19.58 -9.77 29.31
C ALA A 615 18.38 -8.83 29.48
N THR A 616 18.55 -7.51 29.27
CA THR A 616 17.45 -6.53 29.36
C THR A 616 16.67 -6.34 28.06
N LEU A 617 17.09 -6.95 26.95
CA LEU A 617 16.44 -6.80 25.65
C LEU A 617 14.93 -7.13 25.67
N PRO A 618 14.47 -8.20 26.34
CA PRO A 618 13.03 -8.53 26.41
C PRO A 618 12.17 -7.43 27.06
N GLN A 619 12.76 -6.54 27.86
CA GLN A 619 12.06 -5.40 28.47
C GLN A 619 11.79 -4.29 27.44
N THR A 620 12.64 -4.18 26.42
CA THR A 620 12.54 -3.16 25.36
C THR A 620 11.82 -3.69 24.11
N LEU A 621 11.98 -5.00 23.83
CA LEU A 621 11.36 -5.70 22.72
C LEU A 621 10.69 -6.99 23.25
N PRO A 622 9.37 -6.97 23.56
CA PRO A 622 8.72 -8.10 24.24
C PRO A 622 8.76 -9.43 23.47
N ASN A 623 8.73 -9.41 22.13
CA ASN A 623 8.89 -10.62 21.31
C ASN A 623 10.37 -10.92 21.02
N SER A 624 11.22 -10.86 22.05
CA SER A 624 12.63 -11.22 21.95
C SER A 624 13.08 -12.11 23.09
N TYR A 625 14.14 -12.89 22.84
CA TYR A 625 14.62 -13.93 23.73
C TYR A 625 16.14 -13.94 23.76
N VAL A 626 16.70 -14.17 24.95
CA VAL A 626 18.15 -14.23 25.16
C VAL A 626 18.62 -15.68 25.12
N ILE A 627 19.72 -15.93 24.40
CA ILE A 627 20.36 -17.23 24.29
C ILE A 627 21.65 -17.21 25.11
N SER A 628 21.66 -18.01 26.17
CA SER A 628 22.80 -18.00 27.08
C SER A 628 24.02 -18.72 26.49
N SER A 629 25.19 -18.11 26.69
CA SER A 629 26.49 -18.64 26.30
C SER A 629 27.24 -19.35 27.43
N ALA A 630 26.66 -19.42 28.64
CA ALA A 630 27.26 -20.13 29.77
C ALA A 630 27.60 -21.59 29.41
N GLY A 631 28.83 -22.03 29.72
CA GLY A 631 29.37 -23.34 29.36
C GLY A 631 29.66 -23.57 27.87
N CYS A 632 29.50 -22.57 26.99
CA CYS A 632 29.96 -22.66 25.61
C CYS A 632 31.46 -22.37 25.56
N THR A 633 32.26 -23.32 25.08
CA THR A 633 33.73 -23.20 25.10
C THR A 633 34.22 -22.07 24.21
N ASP A 634 35.18 -21.29 24.73
CA ASP A 634 35.74 -20.13 24.08
C ASP A 634 36.95 -20.45 23.19
N GLY A 635 37.31 -19.48 22.35
CA GLY A 635 38.56 -19.46 21.59
C GLY A 635 39.70 -18.84 22.39
N TRP A 636 40.91 -18.90 21.84
CA TRP A 636 42.15 -18.41 22.47
C TRP A 636 42.18 -16.90 22.80
N ASP A 637 41.24 -16.12 22.26
CA ASP A 637 41.16 -14.67 22.45
C ASP A 637 40.10 -14.24 23.48
N ASN A 638 39.33 -15.20 24.04
CA ASN A 638 38.25 -14.96 24.99
C ASN A 638 37.17 -13.97 24.49
N LEU A 639 37.11 -13.72 23.18
CA LEU A 639 36.14 -12.84 22.51
C LEU A 639 35.21 -13.64 21.61
N HIS A 640 35.76 -14.68 20.98
CA HIS A 640 35.04 -15.56 20.09
C HIS A 640 34.88 -16.95 20.69
N PHE A 641 33.82 -17.65 20.27
CA PHE A 641 33.67 -19.07 20.58
C PHE A 641 34.60 -19.91 19.70
N ASN A 642 35.07 -21.04 20.21
CA ASN A 642 35.70 -22.04 19.34
C ASN A 642 34.62 -22.84 18.59
N ALA A 643 35.04 -23.82 17.76
CA ALA A 643 34.10 -24.59 16.97
C ALA A 643 33.06 -25.33 17.84
N ALA A 644 33.46 -25.94 18.96
CA ALA A 644 32.52 -26.60 19.88
C ALA A 644 31.55 -25.61 20.54
N GLY A 645 32.02 -24.41 20.90
CA GLY A 645 31.19 -23.35 21.46
C GLY A 645 30.12 -22.86 20.48
N TYR A 646 30.47 -22.60 19.21
CA TYR A 646 29.47 -22.21 18.20
C TYR A 646 28.44 -23.30 17.93
N ARG A 647 28.83 -24.59 17.99
CA ARG A 647 27.90 -25.71 17.84
C ARG A 647 26.85 -25.72 18.94
N GLU A 648 27.31 -25.62 20.18
CA GLU A 648 26.45 -25.61 21.36
C GLU A 648 25.52 -24.39 21.34
N LEU A 649 26.08 -23.22 21.05
CA LEU A 649 25.30 -21.98 20.99
C LEU A 649 24.24 -22.03 19.88
N GLY A 650 24.60 -22.51 18.68
CA GLY A 650 23.66 -22.72 17.58
C GLY A 650 22.50 -23.66 17.92
N LYS A 651 22.77 -24.77 18.63
CA LYS A 651 21.72 -25.67 19.15
C LYS A 651 20.76 -24.94 20.07
N ARG A 652 21.26 -24.14 21.02
CA ARG A 652 20.44 -23.36 21.96
C ARG A 652 19.55 -22.33 21.25
N TYR A 653 20.06 -21.67 20.20
CA TYR A 653 19.24 -20.81 19.34
C TYR A 653 18.08 -21.59 18.74
N ALA A 654 18.33 -22.78 18.20
CA ALA A 654 17.31 -23.59 17.55
C ALA A 654 16.26 -24.07 18.55
N GLU A 655 16.69 -24.64 19.67
CA GLU A 655 15.79 -25.11 20.73
C GLU A 655 14.87 -24.01 21.25
N LYS A 656 15.41 -22.80 21.45
CA LYS A 656 14.59 -21.64 21.84
C LYS A 656 13.62 -21.26 20.74
N MET A 657 14.06 -21.19 19.49
CA MET A 657 13.21 -20.83 18.35
C MET A 657 12.06 -21.83 18.16
N LEU A 658 12.36 -23.12 18.21
CA LEU A 658 11.36 -24.21 18.15
C LEU A 658 10.34 -24.09 19.28
N SER A 659 10.79 -23.78 20.50
CA SER A 659 9.92 -23.59 21.67
C SER A 659 8.99 -22.38 21.50
N VAL A 660 9.54 -21.22 21.11
CA VAL A 660 8.78 -19.97 20.95
C VAL A 660 7.73 -20.08 19.85
N LEU A 661 8.10 -20.67 18.71
CA LEU A 661 7.20 -20.85 17.58
C LEU A 661 6.28 -22.07 17.72
N LYS A 662 6.42 -22.86 18.79
CA LYS A 662 5.71 -24.12 19.03
C LYS A 662 5.86 -25.12 17.86
N LEU A 663 7.05 -25.14 17.27
CA LEU A 663 7.42 -26.03 16.18
C LEU A 663 8.16 -27.23 16.76
N LYS A 664 7.47 -28.33 17.05
CA LYS A 664 8.11 -29.61 17.38
C LYS A 664 7.54 -30.70 16.48
N LYS A 665 8.35 -31.72 16.23
CA LYS A 665 7.94 -32.97 15.58
C LYS A 665 6.76 -33.62 16.28
#